data_AF-A0A3B6MRT4-F1
#
_entry.id   AF-A0A3B6MRT4-F1
#
_cell.length_a   1.000
_cell.length_b   1.000
_cell.length_c   1.000
_cell.angle_alpha   90.00
_cell.angle_beta   90.00
_cell.angle_gamma   90.00
#
_symmetry.space_group_name_H-M   'P 1'
#
loop_
_entity.id
_entity.type
_entity.pdbx_description
1 polymer ?
#
loop_
_entity_poly.entity_id
_entity_poly.type
_entity_poly.pdbx_seq_one_letter_code
_entity_poly.pdbx_strand_id
1 'polypeptide(L)'
;MGKHSAETGTSMLLHGDLDIQIVEAKCLPNMDLMTERIRKCFTGYGACRSNCGNSNPKPDVRKIITSDPYVSVCLSGATVAQTRVINNSENPKWDEHFYVQVAHSVSRLEFHVKDDDIFGAELIGVASVPVDQITEGDIVSGWFPISGHYSNPKISPELNLSIQYKPFDQNPLYKDGVGASGTENIGVPNAYFPLRKGGRVSLYQDAHIPDDFRPNIEIEGGRTYEQNKCWEEICHAIAEAHHLIYLIGWSLYHPINLLRESTKPLPDGVPRTIGEILKSKVQEGVRVIVLLWDDKTSHDKFLLKTDGLMHTHDEEARKFFRHSGVHCVLAPRYASNKMSIFKQQVVGTLFTHHQKCVIVDTQATGNNRKITAFLGGLDLCDGRYDTPEHRLFKDLTTVFKDDFHNPTFPVNKSDGPRQPWHDLHCKIEGPAAYDILTNFEQRWKKSAKWKVSVRRAVSWHHDTLVKINRMSWIVSPSADEQNAHVCEENDPENWHVQIFRSIDSGSVKGFPKDVQEAESQNLVCAKNLQIDKSIHNAYVKAIRSAQHFIYIENQYFIGSSYYWSSHKGAGAENLIPIELAIKIARKIAAREPFAAYIIIPMWPEGNPTTAPMQEILYWQGQTMSMMYKIIADALRKEGLDDAHPQDYLNFYCLGKREVTAEVPAPTSHSNENSPLRLAQKFRRFMIYVHSKGMIIDDEFVLIGSANINQRSLDGLRDTEIAMGAYQPHHSWAGSQGPPRGQVYGYRMSLWAEHLGTVKECFRQPQSMECVQLVNQMAEDNWACYVSPQMVDMKGHLMRYPIKVEKDGRVVPLPGHESFPDVGGKVLGSHSSLPNALTT
;
A
#
# COMPACT_ATOMS: atom_id res chain seq x y z
N MET A 1 -16.07 -27.18 -23.22
CA MET A 1 -15.36 -28.40 -22.80
C MET A 1 -14.39 -28.82 -23.91
N GLY A 2 -13.15 -28.33 -23.84
CA GLY A 2 -12.03 -28.80 -24.67
C GLY A 2 -10.97 -29.34 -23.71
N LYS A 3 -10.52 -30.57 -23.95
CA LYS A 3 -9.52 -31.26 -23.13
C LYS A 3 -8.20 -30.49 -23.19
N HIS A 4 -7.75 -29.95 -22.05
CA HIS A 4 -6.36 -29.51 -21.89
C HIS A 4 -5.45 -30.74 -21.99
N SER A 5 -4.60 -30.78 -23.01
CA SER A 5 -3.43 -31.64 -23.04
C SER A 5 -2.52 -31.25 -21.87
N ALA A 6 -2.27 -32.18 -20.96
CA ALA A 6 -1.26 -32.00 -19.92
C ALA A 6 0.13 -31.94 -20.60
N GLU A 7 0.70 -30.74 -20.68
CA GLU A 7 2.07 -30.55 -21.16
C GLU A 7 3.06 -31.03 -20.08
N THR A 8 3.82 -32.07 -20.42
CA THR A 8 4.91 -32.66 -19.63
C THR A 8 6.19 -31.82 -19.74
N GLY A 9 6.13 -30.54 -19.36
CA GLY A 9 7.32 -29.67 -19.26
C GLY A 9 7.87 -29.62 -17.84
N THR A 10 9.20 -29.63 -17.69
CA THR A 10 9.88 -29.39 -16.40
C THR A 10 9.52 -27.97 -15.91
N SER A 11 8.93 -27.86 -14.72
CA SER A 11 8.59 -26.56 -14.10
C SER A 11 9.72 -26.10 -13.18
N MET A 12 10.12 -24.84 -13.26
CA MET A 12 11.14 -24.23 -12.41
C MET A 12 10.59 -23.01 -11.67
N LEU A 13 10.99 -22.83 -10.41
CA LEU A 13 10.73 -21.62 -9.64
C LEU A 13 11.74 -20.54 -10.03
N LEU A 14 11.30 -19.56 -10.82
CA LEU A 14 12.04 -18.33 -11.04
C LEU A 14 11.84 -17.40 -9.85
N HIS A 15 12.80 -17.42 -8.92
CA HIS A 15 12.85 -16.50 -7.78
C HIS A 15 14.13 -15.66 -7.84
N GLY A 16 13.97 -14.40 -8.23
CA GLY A 16 15.06 -13.44 -8.40
C GLY A 16 14.61 -12.29 -9.27
N ASP A 17 15.46 -11.87 -10.19
CA ASP A 17 15.24 -10.75 -11.08
C ASP A 17 15.39 -11.19 -12.54
N LEU A 18 14.44 -10.78 -13.39
CA LEU A 18 14.52 -10.90 -14.84
C LEU A 18 14.87 -9.54 -15.43
N ASP A 19 15.94 -9.51 -16.19
CA ASP A 19 16.28 -8.43 -17.11
C ASP A 19 15.74 -8.82 -18.49
N ILE A 20 14.80 -8.03 -19.03
CA ILE A 20 14.10 -8.32 -20.27
C ILE A 20 14.19 -7.12 -21.20
N GLN A 21 14.76 -7.31 -22.38
CA GLN A 21 14.73 -6.33 -23.46
C GLN A 21 13.79 -6.81 -24.57
N ILE A 22 12.80 -5.99 -24.91
CA ILE A 22 11.89 -6.23 -26.03
C ILE A 22 12.24 -5.26 -27.14
N VAL A 23 12.87 -5.77 -28.20
CA VAL A 23 13.48 -4.95 -29.26
C VAL A 23 12.44 -4.60 -30.31
N GLU A 24 12.00 -5.59 -31.09
CA GLU A 24 11.12 -5.38 -32.24
C GLU A 24 10.34 -6.65 -32.61
N ALA A 25 9.24 -6.49 -33.34
CA ALA A 25 8.57 -7.60 -34.02
C ALA A 25 8.50 -7.32 -35.52
N LYS A 26 8.36 -8.37 -36.31
CA LYS A 26 8.18 -8.25 -37.77
C LYS A 26 7.04 -9.12 -38.27
N CYS A 27 6.46 -8.68 -39.38
CA CYS A 27 5.41 -9.40 -40.11
C CYS A 27 4.16 -9.70 -39.28
N LEU A 28 3.77 -8.79 -38.38
CA LEU A 28 2.51 -8.93 -37.63
C LEU A 28 1.31 -8.80 -38.59
N PRO A 29 0.24 -9.59 -38.38
CA PRO A 29 -0.99 -9.44 -39.16
C PRO A 29 -1.70 -8.12 -38.83
N ASN A 30 -2.40 -7.57 -39.83
CA ASN A 30 -3.29 -6.42 -39.64
C ASN A 30 -4.65 -6.88 -39.07
N MET A 31 -4.92 -6.57 -37.80
CA MET A 31 -6.18 -6.92 -37.12
C MET A 31 -7.28 -5.86 -37.33
N ASP A 32 -6.94 -4.59 -37.49
CA ASP A 32 -7.90 -3.49 -37.68
C ASP A 32 -8.83 -3.68 -38.89
N LEU A 33 -8.37 -4.37 -39.94
CA LEU A 33 -9.20 -4.72 -41.11
C LEU A 33 -10.36 -5.67 -40.75
N MET A 34 -10.20 -6.50 -39.72
CA MET A 34 -11.24 -7.41 -39.22
C MET A 34 -12.27 -6.63 -38.39
N THR A 35 -11.82 -5.75 -37.49
CA THR A 35 -12.65 -4.84 -36.68
C THR A 35 -13.48 -3.88 -37.56
N GLU A 36 -12.87 -3.32 -38.62
CA GLU A 36 -13.55 -2.49 -39.63
C GLU A 36 -14.65 -3.24 -40.39
N ARG A 37 -14.45 -4.52 -40.72
CA ARG A 37 -15.48 -5.36 -41.40
C ARG A 37 -16.67 -5.62 -40.50
N ILE A 38 -16.42 -5.92 -39.22
CA ILE A 38 -17.47 -6.10 -38.21
C ILE A 38 -18.24 -4.79 -38.01
N ARG A 39 -17.53 -3.65 -37.87
CA ARG A 39 -18.14 -2.31 -37.78
C ARG A 39 -19.09 -2.01 -38.95
N LYS A 40 -18.69 -2.33 -40.19
CA LYS A 40 -19.52 -2.14 -41.39
C LYS A 40 -20.79 -3.01 -41.39
N CYS A 41 -20.75 -4.19 -40.78
CA CYS A 41 -21.94 -5.04 -40.63
C CYS A 41 -22.94 -4.49 -39.61
N PHE A 42 -22.49 -3.81 -38.55
CA PHE A 42 -23.38 -3.22 -37.54
C PHE A 42 -23.94 -1.85 -37.91
N THR A 43 -23.28 -1.09 -38.78
CA THR A 43 -23.79 0.19 -39.31
C THR A 43 -24.75 0.03 -40.51
N GLY A 44 -25.00 -1.21 -40.95
CA GLY A 44 -25.77 -1.53 -42.16
C GLY A 44 -27.30 -1.53 -42.02
N TYR A 45 -27.87 -1.19 -40.85
CA TYR A 45 -29.31 -1.04 -40.66
C TYR A 45 -29.64 0.28 -39.97
N GLY A 46 -29.95 1.30 -40.77
CA GLY A 46 -30.62 2.51 -40.31
C GLY A 46 -29.98 3.82 -40.78
N ALA A 47 -30.33 4.26 -41.99
CA ALA A 47 -30.81 5.62 -42.28
C ALA A 47 -30.85 5.85 -43.80
N CYS A 48 -32.05 6.09 -44.31
CA CYS A 48 -32.31 6.51 -45.67
C CYS A 48 -31.69 7.88 -45.96
N ARG A 49 -31.29 8.03 -47.23
CA ARG A 49 -30.70 9.21 -47.87
C ARG A 49 -31.53 10.50 -47.68
N SER A 50 -30.83 11.62 -47.49
CA SER A 50 -31.13 12.86 -48.18
C SER A 50 -29.85 13.46 -48.76
N ASN A 51 -29.90 13.77 -50.06
CA ASN A 51 -28.82 14.29 -50.88
C ASN A 51 -28.72 15.82 -50.73
N CYS A 52 -27.50 16.35 -50.73
CA CYS A 52 -26.98 17.40 -51.65
C CYS A 52 -25.95 18.32 -50.96
N GLY A 53 -24.72 18.32 -51.50
CA GLY A 53 -23.68 19.28 -51.15
C GLY A 53 -22.34 18.94 -51.78
N ASN A 54 -22.17 19.28 -53.06
CA ASN A 54 -20.91 19.15 -53.82
C ASN A 54 -19.75 19.85 -53.12
N SER A 55 -18.71 19.09 -52.75
CA SER A 55 -17.34 19.61 -52.68
C SER A 55 -16.36 18.51 -53.07
N ASN A 56 -15.43 18.86 -53.97
CA ASN A 56 -14.43 17.98 -54.56
C ASN A 56 -13.65 17.20 -53.49
N PRO A 57 -13.48 15.86 -53.61
CA PRO A 57 -12.57 15.14 -52.74
C PRO A 57 -11.13 15.49 -53.15
N LYS A 58 -10.39 16.16 -52.26
CA LYS A 58 -8.92 16.11 -52.31
C LYS A 58 -8.50 14.65 -52.21
N PRO A 59 -7.38 14.23 -52.86
CA PRO A 59 -6.88 12.87 -52.71
C PRO A 59 -6.48 12.69 -51.25
N ASP A 60 -7.30 11.96 -50.50
CA ASP A 60 -6.99 11.55 -49.15
C ASP A 60 -5.77 10.63 -49.25
N VAL A 61 -4.65 11.06 -48.66
CA VAL A 61 -3.53 10.16 -48.37
C VAL A 61 -4.16 9.02 -47.58
N ARG A 62 -4.25 7.82 -48.18
CA ARG A 62 -4.73 6.62 -47.49
C ARG A 62 -3.88 6.46 -46.24
N LYS A 63 -4.39 6.89 -45.07
CA LYS A 63 -3.89 6.42 -43.78
C LYS A 63 -4.07 4.92 -43.83
N ILE A 64 -2.96 4.20 -43.97
CA ILE A 64 -2.97 2.74 -43.83
C ILE A 64 -3.31 2.51 -42.35
N ILE A 65 -4.52 2.05 -42.10
CA ILE A 65 -4.96 1.63 -40.76
C ILE A 65 -4.47 0.19 -40.60
N THR A 66 -3.56 -0.02 -39.66
CA THR A 66 -3.02 -1.33 -39.30
C THR A 66 -2.93 -1.42 -37.79
N SER A 67 -2.68 -2.64 -37.29
CA SER A 67 -2.54 -2.90 -35.86
C SER A 67 -1.67 -1.91 -35.10
N ASP A 68 -2.07 -1.65 -33.86
CA ASP A 68 -1.44 -0.87 -32.81
C ASP A 68 -0.79 -1.81 -31.76
N PRO A 69 0.32 -2.51 -32.09
CA PRO A 69 0.83 -3.60 -31.26
C PRO A 69 1.54 -3.17 -29.97
N TYR A 70 1.42 -4.03 -28.96
CA TYR A 70 2.22 -4.03 -27.73
C TYR A 70 2.45 -5.46 -27.23
N VAL A 71 3.42 -5.66 -26.33
CA VAL A 71 3.74 -6.97 -25.75
C VAL A 71 3.39 -6.97 -24.26
N SER A 72 2.76 -8.04 -23.79
CA SER A 72 2.64 -8.36 -22.36
C SER A 72 3.52 -9.55 -22.02
N VAL A 73 4.39 -9.41 -21.02
CA VAL A 73 5.18 -10.52 -20.47
C VAL A 73 4.34 -11.20 -19.38
N CYS A 74 4.07 -12.48 -19.55
CA CYS A 74 3.18 -13.26 -18.69
C CYS A 74 3.93 -14.43 -18.05
N LEU A 75 3.85 -14.56 -16.72
CA LEU A 75 4.42 -15.66 -15.94
C LEU A 75 3.33 -16.31 -15.09
N SER A 76 3.12 -17.62 -15.24
CA SER A 76 2.07 -18.36 -14.51
C SER A 76 0.68 -17.72 -14.63
N GLY A 77 0.40 -17.02 -15.73
CA GLY A 77 -0.84 -16.28 -15.97
C GLY A 77 -0.90 -14.84 -15.42
N ALA A 78 0.09 -14.40 -14.64
CA ALA A 78 0.22 -13.02 -14.15
C ALA A 78 0.97 -12.15 -15.17
N THR A 79 0.58 -10.88 -15.32
CA THR A 79 1.26 -9.94 -16.23
C THR A 79 2.33 -9.16 -15.49
N VAL A 80 3.60 -9.42 -15.79
CA VAL A 80 4.73 -8.87 -15.01
C VAL A 80 5.36 -7.62 -15.64
N ALA A 81 5.20 -7.44 -16.96
CA ALA A 81 5.65 -6.26 -17.70
C ALA A 81 4.80 -6.05 -18.97
N GLN A 82 4.71 -4.81 -19.45
CA GLN A 82 4.03 -4.47 -20.70
C GLN A 82 4.75 -3.35 -21.43
N THR A 83 4.92 -3.47 -22.74
CA THR A 83 5.52 -2.41 -23.55
C THR A 83 4.55 -1.26 -23.82
N ARG A 84 5.06 -0.16 -24.40
CA ARG A 84 4.21 0.83 -25.05
C ARG A 84 3.45 0.27 -26.25
N VAL A 85 2.38 0.96 -26.60
CA VAL A 85 1.62 0.75 -27.82
C VAL A 85 2.30 1.51 -28.95
N ILE A 86 2.61 0.83 -30.06
CA ILE A 86 3.13 1.47 -31.27
C ILE A 86 2.01 1.52 -32.29
N ASN A 87 1.63 2.72 -32.69
CA ASN A 87 0.46 2.86 -33.54
C ASN A 87 0.78 2.49 -34.99
N ASN A 88 -0.14 1.76 -35.63
CA ASN A 88 -0.19 1.50 -37.06
C ASN A 88 1.12 0.93 -37.62
N SER A 89 1.58 -0.17 -37.01
CA SER A 89 2.81 -0.84 -37.41
C SER A 89 2.69 -2.36 -37.37
N GLU A 90 2.94 -3.00 -38.52
CA GLU A 90 3.14 -4.45 -38.62
C GLU A 90 4.58 -4.88 -38.27
N ASN A 91 5.50 -3.91 -38.12
CA ASN A 91 6.90 -4.13 -37.77
C ASN A 91 7.34 -3.16 -36.64
N PRO A 92 6.73 -3.28 -35.45
CA PRO A 92 6.97 -2.36 -34.34
C PRO A 92 8.39 -2.49 -33.76
N LYS A 93 8.98 -1.35 -33.40
CA LYS A 93 10.26 -1.24 -32.66
C LYS A 93 10.04 -0.57 -31.31
N TRP A 94 10.07 -1.36 -30.24
CA TRP A 94 9.86 -0.87 -28.89
C TRP A 94 11.18 -0.39 -28.26
N ASP A 95 12.24 -1.20 -28.37
CA ASP A 95 13.52 -0.95 -27.71
C ASP A 95 13.33 -0.60 -26.22
N GLU A 96 12.52 -1.39 -25.51
CA GLU A 96 12.17 -1.16 -24.09
C GLU A 96 12.81 -2.21 -23.18
N HIS A 97 13.18 -1.76 -21.98
CA HIS A 97 13.93 -2.55 -21.01
C HIS A 97 13.16 -2.67 -19.70
N PHE A 98 13.01 -3.90 -19.21
CA PHE A 98 12.29 -4.21 -17.98
C PHE A 98 13.17 -4.95 -16.99
N TYR A 99 13.24 -4.41 -15.78
CA TYR A 99 13.77 -5.08 -14.60
C TYR A 99 12.61 -5.59 -13.75
N VAL A 100 12.39 -6.90 -13.76
CA VAL A 100 11.19 -7.52 -13.19
C VAL A 100 11.58 -8.47 -12.05
N GLN A 101 11.16 -8.15 -10.84
CA GLN A 101 11.24 -9.07 -9.72
C GLN A 101 10.25 -10.22 -9.93
N VAL A 102 10.70 -11.45 -9.78
CA VAL A 102 9.90 -12.66 -9.99
C VAL A 102 10.00 -13.62 -8.83
N ALA A 103 8.88 -14.26 -8.53
CA ALA A 103 8.74 -15.42 -7.68
C ALA A 103 7.65 -16.32 -8.28
N HIS A 104 7.91 -16.95 -9.44
CA HIS A 104 6.90 -17.65 -10.24
C HIS A 104 7.38 -19.05 -10.63
N SER A 105 6.49 -20.04 -10.53
CA SER A 105 6.75 -21.40 -11.02
C SER A 105 6.26 -21.52 -12.44
N VAL A 106 7.18 -21.63 -13.40
CA VAL A 106 6.90 -21.60 -14.83
C VAL A 106 7.63 -22.71 -15.57
N SER A 107 7.03 -23.18 -16.67
CA SER A 107 7.69 -24.03 -17.67
C SER A 107 8.23 -23.24 -18.86
N ARG A 108 7.70 -22.02 -19.07
CA ARG A 108 8.07 -21.10 -20.16
C ARG A 108 7.74 -19.66 -19.78
N LEU A 109 8.48 -18.71 -20.34
CA LEU A 109 8.15 -17.29 -20.34
C LEU A 109 7.29 -17.01 -21.58
N GLU A 110 6.13 -16.38 -21.39
CA GLU A 110 5.23 -16.08 -22.49
C GLU A 110 5.19 -14.58 -22.79
N PHE A 111 5.36 -14.24 -24.07
CA PHE A 111 5.31 -12.89 -24.60
C PHE A 111 4.08 -12.77 -25.48
N HIS A 112 3.02 -12.22 -24.93
CA HIS A 112 1.73 -12.08 -25.60
C HIS A 112 1.74 -10.79 -26.41
N VAL A 113 1.84 -10.92 -27.73
CA VAL A 113 1.74 -9.79 -28.67
C VAL A 113 0.27 -9.51 -28.91
N LYS A 114 -0.15 -8.28 -28.63
CA LYS A 114 -1.55 -7.85 -28.63
C LYS A 114 -1.71 -6.57 -29.43
N ASP A 115 -2.90 -6.36 -29.96
CA ASP A 115 -3.33 -5.13 -30.61
C ASP A 115 -4.17 -4.28 -29.64
N ASP A 116 -3.88 -2.99 -29.46
CA ASP A 116 -4.61 -2.12 -28.53
C ASP A 116 -5.75 -1.36 -29.22
N ASP A 117 -6.85 -2.07 -29.46
CA ASP A 117 -8.04 -1.53 -30.11
C ASP A 117 -8.94 -0.70 -29.17
N ILE A 118 -9.74 0.23 -29.72
CA ILE A 118 -10.65 1.11 -28.95
C ILE A 118 -11.63 0.30 -28.07
N PHE A 119 -12.01 -0.90 -28.50
CA PHE A 119 -12.97 -1.78 -27.83
C PHE A 119 -12.33 -2.83 -26.91
N GLY A 120 -11.00 -2.85 -26.79
CA GLY A 120 -10.26 -3.80 -25.97
C GLY A 120 -9.12 -4.43 -26.74
N ALA A 121 -8.12 -4.93 -26.01
CA ALA A 121 -6.94 -5.50 -26.64
C ALA A 121 -7.22 -6.89 -27.23
N GLU A 122 -6.85 -7.11 -28.49
CA GLU A 122 -6.95 -8.40 -29.19
C GLU A 122 -5.61 -9.13 -29.20
N LEU A 123 -5.60 -10.46 -29.03
CA LEU A 123 -4.35 -11.24 -29.05
C LEU A 123 -3.94 -11.56 -30.49
N ILE A 124 -2.76 -11.08 -30.91
CA ILE A 124 -2.15 -11.40 -32.21
C ILE A 124 -1.49 -12.77 -32.16
N GLY A 125 -0.78 -13.08 -31.07
CA GLY A 125 -0.12 -14.37 -30.86
C GLY A 125 0.84 -14.35 -29.68
N VAL A 126 1.49 -15.48 -29.42
CA VAL A 126 2.38 -15.68 -28.28
C VAL A 126 3.73 -16.19 -28.75
N ALA A 127 4.81 -15.48 -28.40
CA ALA A 127 6.16 -16.02 -28.43
C ALA A 127 6.47 -16.66 -27.06
N SER A 128 7.18 -17.78 -27.04
CA SER A 128 7.47 -18.52 -25.80
C SER A 128 8.94 -18.90 -25.72
N VAL A 129 9.54 -18.68 -24.55
CA VAL A 129 10.91 -19.11 -24.23
C VAL A 129 10.84 -20.19 -23.15
N PRO A 130 11.15 -21.45 -23.46
CA PRO A 130 11.21 -22.53 -22.48
C PRO A 130 12.18 -22.24 -21.35
N VAL A 131 11.82 -22.61 -20.11
CA VAL A 131 12.61 -22.23 -18.93
C VAL A 131 13.95 -22.97 -18.85
N ASP A 132 14.08 -24.13 -19.49
CA ASP A 132 15.32 -24.90 -19.62
C ASP A 132 16.38 -24.21 -20.50
N GLN A 133 15.98 -23.24 -21.33
CA GLN A 133 16.89 -22.38 -22.08
C GLN A 133 17.40 -21.20 -21.25
N ILE A 134 16.74 -20.90 -20.13
CA ILE A 134 17.10 -19.78 -19.25
C ILE A 134 18.01 -20.32 -18.16
N THR A 135 19.29 -20.43 -18.51
CA THR A 135 20.35 -20.75 -17.56
C THR A 135 20.72 -19.53 -16.73
N GLU A 136 21.18 -19.79 -15.51
CA GLU A 136 21.53 -18.76 -14.54
C GLU A 136 22.66 -17.85 -15.07
N GLY A 137 22.39 -16.54 -15.17
CA GLY A 137 23.37 -15.53 -15.59
C GLY A 137 23.62 -15.43 -17.11
N ASP A 138 23.19 -16.41 -17.91
CA ASP A 138 23.34 -16.38 -19.37
C ASP A 138 22.28 -15.48 -20.03
N ILE A 139 22.65 -14.89 -21.16
CA ILE A 139 21.77 -14.06 -21.97
C ILE A 139 21.14 -14.93 -23.07
N VAL A 140 19.82 -15.05 -23.04
CA VAL A 140 19.02 -15.66 -24.10
C VAL A 140 18.52 -14.56 -25.02
N SER A 141 19.06 -14.47 -26.24
CA SER A 141 18.68 -13.43 -27.20
C SER A 141 18.50 -13.97 -28.61
N GLY A 142 17.53 -13.42 -29.34
CA GLY A 142 17.29 -13.75 -30.73
C GLY A 142 15.84 -13.50 -31.18
N TRP A 143 15.53 -14.02 -32.36
CA TRP A 143 14.18 -14.01 -32.93
C TRP A 143 13.41 -15.26 -32.52
N PHE A 144 12.23 -15.06 -31.95
CA PHE A 144 11.34 -16.13 -31.50
C PHE A 144 10.04 -16.09 -32.31
N PRO A 145 9.57 -17.24 -32.81
CA PRO A 145 8.34 -17.30 -33.59
C PRO A 145 7.12 -16.96 -32.72
N ILE A 146 6.21 -16.17 -33.27
CA ILE A 146 4.94 -15.82 -32.63
C ILE A 146 3.89 -16.83 -33.11
N SER A 147 3.34 -17.60 -32.18
CA SER A 147 2.30 -18.60 -32.45
C SER A 147 0.92 -17.97 -32.32
N GLY A 148 0.08 -18.07 -33.35
CA GLY A 148 -1.29 -17.51 -33.37
C GLY A 148 -2.16 -18.13 -34.46
N HIS A 149 -3.45 -17.79 -34.45
CA HIS A 149 -4.41 -18.29 -35.45
C HIS A 149 -4.38 -17.44 -36.73
N TYR A 150 -3.43 -17.74 -37.62
CA TYR A 150 -3.29 -17.04 -38.90
C TYR A 150 -3.98 -17.79 -40.05
N SER A 151 -4.73 -17.09 -40.90
CA SER A 151 -5.51 -17.71 -41.99
C SER A 151 -4.68 -18.13 -43.22
N ASN A 152 -3.36 -17.85 -43.26
CA ASN A 152 -2.34 -18.47 -44.12
C ASN A 152 -1.01 -17.71 -43.95
N PRO A 153 0.10 -18.29 -43.44
CA PRO A 153 1.35 -17.56 -43.37
C PRO A 153 2.24 -17.87 -44.59
N LYS A 154 2.37 -16.94 -45.53
CA LYS A 154 3.53 -16.92 -46.46
C LYS A 154 4.81 -16.45 -45.75
N ILE A 155 4.68 -15.78 -44.60
CA ILE A 155 5.75 -15.29 -43.73
C ILE A 155 5.25 -15.43 -42.28
N SER A 156 6.06 -15.99 -41.40
CA SER A 156 5.71 -16.20 -39.99
C SER A 156 6.09 -14.97 -39.14
N PRO A 157 5.21 -14.47 -38.27
CA PRO A 157 5.54 -13.37 -37.36
C PRO A 157 6.59 -13.81 -36.34
N GLU A 158 7.55 -12.92 -36.03
CA GLU A 158 8.62 -13.19 -35.07
C GLU A 158 8.84 -11.98 -34.15
N LEU A 159 9.27 -12.24 -32.92
CA LEU A 159 9.61 -11.27 -31.88
C LEU A 159 11.10 -11.35 -31.53
N ASN A 160 11.81 -10.23 -31.60
CA ASN A 160 13.21 -10.12 -31.18
C ASN A 160 13.29 -9.67 -29.72
N LEU A 161 13.93 -10.47 -28.87
CA LEU A 161 14.04 -10.23 -27.44
C LEU A 161 15.41 -10.65 -26.88
N SER A 162 15.72 -10.15 -25.69
CA SER A 162 16.84 -10.56 -24.85
C SER A 162 16.36 -10.76 -23.43
N ILE A 163 16.76 -11.86 -22.78
CA ILE A 163 16.38 -12.21 -21.40
C ILE A 163 17.63 -12.63 -20.65
N GLN A 164 17.81 -12.11 -19.45
CA GLN A 164 18.79 -12.61 -18.48
C GLN A 164 18.08 -12.83 -17.15
N TYR A 165 18.28 -14.01 -16.55
CA TYR A 165 17.78 -14.33 -15.22
C TYR A 165 18.90 -14.30 -14.19
N LYS A 166 18.68 -13.54 -13.12
CA LYS A 166 19.57 -13.48 -11.96
C LYS A 166 18.84 -14.00 -10.72
N PRO A 167 19.24 -15.16 -10.17
CA PRO A 167 18.70 -15.68 -8.93
C PRO A 167 18.97 -14.75 -7.75
N PHE A 168 18.04 -14.73 -6.80
CA PHE A 168 18.09 -13.80 -5.67
C PHE A 168 19.36 -13.97 -4.80
N ASP A 169 19.86 -15.19 -4.63
CA ASP A 169 21.04 -15.55 -3.81
C ASP A 169 22.35 -15.13 -4.46
N GLN A 170 22.37 -14.97 -5.78
CA GLN A 170 23.49 -14.36 -6.48
C GLN A 170 23.45 -12.83 -6.46
N ASN A 171 22.32 -12.21 -6.07
CA ASN A 171 22.21 -10.77 -6.03
C ASN A 171 22.76 -10.21 -4.70
N PRO A 172 23.90 -9.49 -4.71
CA PRO A 172 24.48 -8.93 -3.48
C PRO A 172 23.54 -7.96 -2.77
N LEU A 173 22.55 -7.41 -3.47
CA LEU A 173 21.50 -6.56 -2.91
C LEU A 173 20.74 -7.21 -1.74
N TYR A 174 20.67 -8.55 -1.68
CA TYR A 174 19.84 -9.29 -0.73
C TYR A 174 20.62 -10.09 0.32
N LYS A 175 21.96 -10.11 0.26
CA LYS A 175 22.75 -11.08 1.04
C LYS A 175 22.78 -10.79 2.53
N ASP A 176 22.99 -9.54 2.92
CA ASP A 176 23.49 -9.27 4.26
C ASP A 176 22.66 -8.24 5.07
N GLY A 177 21.39 -8.00 4.69
CA GLY A 177 20.55 -7.00 5.37
C GLY A 177 20.94 -5.56 5.02
N VAL A 178 20.66 -4.61 5.91
CA VAL A 178 20.98 -3.20 5.69
C VAL A 178 22.46 -2.90 6.01
N GLY A 179 23.16 -2.25 5.07
CA GLY A 179 24.53 -1.72 5.31
C GLY A 179 25.68 -2.72 5.16
N ALA A 180 25.40 -3.90 4.63
CA ALA A 180 26.28 -5.05 4.82
C ALA A 180 27.19 -5.41 3.62
N SER A 181 27.26 -4.51 2.65
CA SER A 181 28.33 -4.52 1.66
C SER A 181 29.27 -3.37 1.99
N GLY A 182 30.59 -3.56 1.97
CA GLY A 182 31.58 -2.47 2.09
C GLY A 182 31.55 -1.42 0.97
N THR A 183 30.46 -1.37 0.21
CA THR A 183 30.06 -0.35 -0.76
C THR A 183 28.91 0.46 -0.16
N GLU A 184 28.91 1.79 -0.35
CA GLU A 184 27.82 2.67 0.13
C GLU A 184 26.43 2.05 -0.13
N ASN A 185 25.63 1.84 0.92
CA ASN A 185 24.28 1.28 0.78
C ASN A 185 23.45 2.19 -0.13
N ILE A 186 23.08 1.68 -1.30
CA ILE A 186 22.36 2.44 -2.35
C ILE A 186 20.84 2.53 -2.12
N GLY A 187 20.32 1.93 -1.04
CA GLY A 187 18.89 1.88 -0.75
C GLY A 187 18.14 0.81 -1.53
N VAL A 188 16.87 1.04 -1.84
CA VAL A 188 16.06 0.22 -2.75
C VAL A 188 16.31 0.73 -4.17
N PRO A 189 16.82 -0.11 -5.08
CA PRO A 189 17.05 0.27 -6.47
C PRO A 189 15.71 0.43 -7.19
N ASN A 190 15.74 1.10 -8.35
CA ASN A 190 14.56 1.30 -9.20
C ASN A 190 13.40 2.00 -8.45
N ALA A 191 13.74 2.96 -7.58
CA ALA A 191 12.79 3.86 -6.94
C ALA A 191 12.95 5.28 -7.50
N TYR A 192 11.83 6.00 -7.64
CA TYR A 192 11.83 7.36 -8.19
C TYR A 192 12.60 8.35 -7.30
N PHE A 193 12.51 8.21 -5.97
CA PHE A 193 13.29 8.99 -5.02
C PHE A 193 14.50 8.19 -4.53
N PRO A 194 15.69 8.82 -4.45
CA PRO A 194 16.89 8.16 -3.95
C PRO A 194 16.86 8.02 -2.42
N LEU A 195 17.77 7.19 -1.89
CA LEU A 195 18.06 7.16 -0.47
C LEU A 195 18.70 8.51 -0.05
N ARG A 196 18.17 9.14 1.00
CA ARG A 196 18.67 10.37 1.59
C ARG A 196 19.36 10.10 2.91
N LYS A 197 20.49 10.76 3.16
CA LYS A 197 21.26 10.67 4.41
C LYS A 197 21.01 11.89 5.31
N GLY A 198 21.56 11.88 6.52
CA GLY A 198 21.49 13.02 7.45
C GLY A 198 20.08 13.35 7.93
N GLY A 199 19.17 12.38 7.91
CA GLY A 199 17.78 12.54 8.30
C GLY A 199 17.52 12.24 9.78
N ARG A 200 16.30 12.53 10.22
CA ARG A 200 15.76 12.09 11.51
C ARG A 200 14.33 11.59 11.33
N VAL A 201 14.02 10.48 11.99
CA VAL A 201 12.68 9.87 11.98
C VAL A 201 12.14 9.77 13.40
N SER A 202 10.89 10.20 13.61
CA SER A 202 10.12 9.85 14.80
C SER A 202 9.03 8.85 14.40
N LEU A 203 9.00 7.71 15.08
CA LEU A 203 8.00 6.67 14.87
C LEU A 203 6.85 6.89 15.85
N TYR A 204 5.62 6.81 15.35
CA TYR A 204 4.41 6.98 16.14
C TYR A 204 3.61 5.69 16.19
N GLN A 205 3.20 5.34 17.40
CA GLN A 205 2.26 4.28 17.74
C GLN A 205 0.97 5.00 18.13
N ASP A 206 -0.11 4.75 17.38
CA ASP A 206 -1.39 5.46 17.47
C ASP A 206 -1.31 6.99 17.25
N ALA A 207 -2.47 7.64 17.40
CA ALA A 207 -2.59 9.08 17.36
C ALA A 207 -1.99 9.75 18.61
N HIS A 208 -2.03 9.07 19.76
CA HIS A 208 -1.56 9.63 21.03
C HIS A 208 -1.06 8.55 22.00
N ILE A 209 -0.05 8.89 22.79
CA ILE A 209 0.48 8.04 23.85
C ILE A 209 0.33 8.76 25.20
N PRO A 210 -0.43 8.20 26.15
CA PRO A 210 -0.55 8.72 27.51
C PRO A 210 0.79 8.71 28.28
N ASP A 211 0.98 9.63 29.22
CA ASP A 211 2.22 9.73 30.01
C ASP A 211 2.47 8.55 30.94
N ASP A 212 1.45 7.77 31.28
CA ASP A 212 1.53 6.57 32.13
C ASP A 212 1.85 5.31 31.32
N PHE A 213 1.74 5.34 29.99
CA PHE A 213 2.23 4.27 29.12
C PHE A 213 3.76 4.36 28.97
N ARG A 214 4.48 3.80 29.93
CA ARG A 214 5.95 3.79 29.98
C ARG A 214 6.52 2.37 30.18
N PRO A 215 6.41 1.48 29.18
CA PRO A 215 7.08 0.19 29.26
C PRO A 215 8.60 0.39 29.37
N ASN A 216 9.25 -0.36 30.28
CA ASN A 216 10.69 -0.26 30.45
C ASN A 216 11.43 -0.97 29.31
N ILE A 217 11.83 -0.21 28.29
CA ILE A 217 12.50 -0.70 27.08
C ILE A 217 13.87 -0.03 26.99
N GLU A 218 14.91 -0.80 27.27
CA GLU A 218 16.30 -0.34 27.17
C GLU A 218 16.80 -0.43 25.71
N ILE A 219 17.30 0.68 25.19
CA ILE A 219 17.97 0.80 23.89
C ILE A 219 19.48 1.00 24.08
N GLU A 220 20.25 0.94 22.99
CA GLU A 220 21.69 1.07 23.03
C GLU A 220 22.15 2.39 23.70
N GLY A 221 23.25 2.29 24.45
CA GLY A 221 23.78 3.40 25.27
C GLY A 221 23.11 3.54 26.65
N GLY A 222 22.36 2.53 27.11
CA GLY A 222 21.72 2.52 28.44
C GLY A 222 20.55 3.51 28.56
N ARG A 223 19.99 3.94 27.42
CA ARG A 223 18.84 4.85 27.37
C ARG A 223 17.54 4.04 27.39
N THR A 224 16.45 4.69 27.80
CA THR A 224 15.10 4.13 27.67
C THR A 224 14.46 4.67 26.39
N TYR A 225 13.75 3.81 25.64
CA TYR A 225 12.96 4.24 24.49
C TYR A 225 11.84 5.19 24.94
N GLU A 226 11.71 6.32 24.27
CA GLU A 226 10.67 7.31 24.54
C GLU A 226 9.64 7.32 23.40
N GLN A 227 8.37 7.11 23.74
CA GLN A 227 7.27 7.15 22.81
C GLN A 227 6.94 8.59 22.40
N ASN A 228 6.74 8.82 21.10
CA ASN A 228 6.35 10.12 20.56
C ASN A 228 4.81 10.22 20.42
N LYS A 229 4.26 11.45 20.40
CA LYS A 229 2.81 11.70 20.41
C LYS A 229 2.34 12.32 19.08
N CYS A 230 1.84 11.49 18.17
CA CYS A 230 1.58 11.84 16.76
C CYS A 230 0.75 13.11 16.57
N TRP A 231 -0.51 13.10 17.01
CA TRP A 231 -1.44 14.20 16.78
C TRP A 231 -1.07 15.45 17.60
N GLU A 232 -0.40 15.27 18.74
CA GLU A 232 0.14 16.39 19.51
C GLU A 232 1.25 17.10 18.72
N GLU A 233 2.21 16.36 18.18
CA GLU A 233 3.28 16.93 17.36
C GLU A 233 2.78 17.52 16.03
N ILE A 234 1.83 16.86 15.35
CA ILE A 234 1.19 17.42 14.15
C ILE A 234 0.50 18.75 14.49
N CYS A 235 -0.23 18.81 15.59
CA CYS A 235 -0.95 20.01 16.00
C CYS A 235 0.00 21.17 16.28
N HIS A 236 1.06 20.93 17.07
CA HIS A 236 2.09 21.94 17.35
C HIS A 236 2.82 22.36 16.07
N ALA A 237 3.19 21.43 15.20
CA ALA A 237 3.89 21.76 13.96
C ALA A 237 3.05 22.61 13.00
N ILE A 238 1.72 22.37 12.94
CA ILE A 238 0.77 23.20 12.18
C ILE A 238 0.62 24.59 12.83
N ALA A 239 0.48 24.65 14.16
CA ALA A 239 0.33 25.91 14.89
C ALA A 239 1.59 26.79 14.78
N GLU A 240 2.77 26.20 14.80
CA GLU A 240 4.08 26.87 14.75
C GLU A 240 4.60 27.13 13.32
N ALA A 241 3.87 26.72 12.28
CA ALA A 241 4.27 26.94 10.88
C ALA A 241 4.21 28.43 10.50
N HIS A 242 5.19 28.90 9.72
CA HIS A 242 5.32 30.32 9.35
C HIS A 242 5.11 30.59 7.84
N HIS A 243 5.26 29.58 6.98
CA HIS A 243 5.28 29.78 5.53
C HIS A 243 4.34 28.86 4.78
N LEU A 244 4.28 27.57 5.11
CA LEU A 244 3.44 26.60 4.41
C LEU A 244 2.87 25.51 5.31
N ILE A 245 1.65 25.10 4.98
CA ILE A 245 0.97 23.92 5.53
C ILE A 245 0.28 23.22 4.36
N TYR A 246 0.84 22.09 3.93
CA TYR A 246 0.33 21.28 2.84
C TYR A 246 -0.19 19.95 3.37
N LEU A 247 -1.46 19.67 3.12
CA LEU A 247 -2.16 18.48 3.60
C LEU A 247 -2.58 17.61 2.42
N ILE A 248 -2.34 16.30 2.55
CA ILE A 248 -2.91 15.26 1.69
C ILE A 248 -3.71 14.34 2.58
N GLY A 249 -4.95 14.05 2.21
CA GLY A 249 -5.75 13.05 2.90
C GLY A 249 -6.66 12.30 1.95
N TRP A 250 -6.96 11.06 2.31
CA TRP A 250 -8.12 10.36 1.76
C TRP A 250 -9.42 11.01 2.27
N SER A 251 -9.41 11.47 3.53
CA SER A 251 -10.47 12.28 4.13
C SER A 251 -9.90 13.29 5.12
N LEU A 252 -10.65 14.37 5.39
CA LEU A 252 -10.34 15.36 6.42
C LEU A 252 -11.64 15.75 7.11
N TYR A 253 -11.75 15.49 8.41
CA TYR A 253 -12.90 15.92 9.20
C TYR A 253 -12.55 17.19 9.96
N HIS A 254 -12.91 18.34 9.38
CA HIS A 254 -12.51 19.66 9.89
C HIS A 254 -12.89 19.97 11.37
N PRO A 255 -13.93 19.35 11.99
CA PRO A 255 -14.26 19.56 13.40
C PRO A 255 -13.36 18.84 14.40
N ILE A 256 -12.49 17.89 14.00
CA ILE A 256 -11.70 17.14 14.97
C ILE A 256 -10.78 18.05 15.78
N ASN A 257 -10.65 17.70 17.07
CA ASN A 257 -9.62 18.22 17.95
C ASN A 257 -8.48 17.21 18.01
N LEU A 258 -7.27 17.66 17.64
CA LEU A 258 -6.06 16.83 17.69
C LEU A 258 -5.53 16.64 19.12
N LEU A 259 -5.88 17.55 20.04
CA LEU A 259 -5.39 17.62 21.41
C LEU A 259 -6.53 17.34 22.40
N ARG A 260 -6.75 16.06 22.74
CA ARG A 260 -7.81 15.66 23.68
C ARG A 260 -7.30 15.41 25.08
N GLU A 261 -6.18 14.68 25.19
CA GLU A 261 -5.50 14.37 26.45
C GLU A 261 -4.10 15.00 26.44
N SER A 262 -4.03 16.29 26.10
CA SER A 262 -2.77 16.94 25.78
C SER A 262 -1.86 17.10 26.99
N THR A 263 -0.58 16.86 26.75
CA THR A 263 0.49 17.08 27.74
C THR A 263 1.17 18.43 27.56
N LYS A 264 1.03 19.04 26.37
CA LYS A 264 1.48 20.40 26.07
C LYS A 264 0.32 21.20 25.46
N PRO A 265 -0.39 22.04 26.24
CA PRO A 265 -1.51 22.81 25.71
C PRO A 265 -1.03 23.84 24.67
N LEU A 266 -1.91 24.15 23.71
CA LEU A 266 -1.68 25.24 22.77
C LEU A 266 -1.73 26.60 23.48
N PRO A 267 -1.03 27.63 22.95
CA PRO A 267 -1.14 28.99 23.44
C PRO A 267 -2.59 29.51 23.46
N ASP A 268 -2.89 30.41 24.38
CA ASP A 268 -4.19 31.06 24.47
C ASP A 268 -4.57 31.75 23.16
N GLY A 269 -5.80 31.53 22.70
CA GLY A 269 -6.32 32.11 21.46
C GLY A 269 -6.17 31.23 20.21
N VAL A 270 -5.37 30.15 20.25
CA VAL A 270 -5.34 29.17 19.15
C VAL A 270 -6.64 28.35 19.15
N PRO A 271 -7.35 28.24 18.02
CA PRO A 271 -8.55 27.41 17.92
C PRO A 271 -8.27 25.94 18.25
N ARG A 272 -9.30 25.21 18.68
CA ARG A 272 -9.15 23.78 19.06
C ARG A 272 -9.30 22.82 17.89
N THR A 273 -10.15 23.14 16.91
CA THR A 273 -10.43 22.24 15.78
C THR A 273 -9.43 22.46 14.65
N ILE A 274 -9.02 21.38 13.97
CA ILE A 274 -8.05 21.47 12.87
C ILE A 274 -8.51 22.44 11.79
N GLY A 275 -9.81 22.45 11.47
CA GLY A 275 -10.37 23.36 10.49
C GLY A 275 -10.16 24.83 10.83
N GLU A 276 -10.42 25.23 12.08
CA GLU A 276 -10.27 26.62 12.51
C GLU A 276 -8.80 27.00 12.70
N ILE A 277 -7.93 26.08 13.14
CA ILE A 277 -6.48 26.30 13.16
C ILE A 277 -5.98 26.66 11.76
N LEU A 278 -6.33 25.86 10.74
CA LEU A 278 -5.91 26.11 9.35
C LEU A 278 -6.39 27.47 8.82
N LYS A 279 -7.61 27.90 9.17
CA LYS A 279 -8.11 29.23 8.82
C LYS A 279 -7.33 30.35 9.52
N SER A 280 -7.00 30.19 10.81
CA SER A 280 -6.17 31.15 11.56
C SER A 280 -4.80 31.31 10.91
N LYS A 281 -4.14 30.21 10.54
CA LYS A 281 -2.82 30.25 9.91
C LYS A 281 -2.81 31.01 8.58
N VAL A 282 -3.90 30.94 7.81
CA VAL A 282 -4.04 31.79 6.60
C VAL A 282 -4.11 33.28 6.94
N GLN A 283 -4.79 33.66 8.03
CA GLN A 283 -4.86 35.05 8.49
C GLN A 283 -3.49 35.58 8.94
N GLU A 284 -2.64 34.70 9.46
CA GLU A 284 -1.23 34.98 9.81
C GLU A 284 -0.30 35.03 8.58
N GLY A 285 -0.81 34.77 7.37
CA GLY A 285 -0.04 34.83 6.13
C GLY A 285 0.57 33.49 5.68
N VAL A 286 0.29 32.39 6.38
CA VAL A 286 0.78 31.06 6.03
C VAL A 286 0.04 30.51 4.82
N ARG A 287 0.76 29.89 3.88
CA ARG A 287 0.16 29.25 2.71
C ARG A 287 -0.42 27.88 3.07
N VAL A 288 -1.73 27.80 3.20
CA VAL A 288 -2.43 26.54 3.49
C VAL A 288 -3.04 25.94 2.22
N ILE A 289 -2.65 24.71 1.89
CA ILE A 289 -3.17 23.95 0.75
C ILE A 289 -3.59 22.56 1.20
N VAL A 290 -4.82 22.16 0.86
CA VAL A 290 -5.38 20.86 1.22
C VAL A 290 -5.78 20.12 -0.05
N LEU A 291 -5.22 18.92 -0.25
CA LEU A 291 -5.50 18.04 -1.37
C LEU A 291 -6.21 16.78 -0.86
N LEU A 292 -7.53 16.73 -1.01
CA LEU A 292 -8.35 15.59 -0.60
C LEU A 292 -8.72 14.74 -1.81
N TRP A 293 -9.01 13.46 -1.60
CA TRP A 293 -9.68 12.65 -2.62
C TRP A 293 -11.10 13.16 -2.88
N ASP A 294 -11.56 13.09 -4.14
CA ASP A 294 -12.92 13.42 -4.57
C ASP A 294 -13.77 12.14 -4.59
N ASP A 295 -14.57 11.91 -3.55
CA ASP A 295 -15.55 10.81 -3.57
C ASP A 295 -16.71 11.21 -4.47
N LYS A 296 -16.68 10.74 -5.72
CA LYS A 296 -17.73 11.02 -6.72
C LYS A 296 -19.11 10.48 -6.34
N THR A 297 -19.23 9.70 -5.28
CA THR A 297 -20.51 9.20 -4.78
C THR A 297 -21.10 10.10 -3.68
N SER A 298 -20.27 10.97 -3.09
CA SER A 298 -20.67 12.08 -2.21
C SER A 298 -21.12 13.28 -3.04
N HIS A 299 -22.43 13.44 -3.26
CA HIS A 299 -22.95 14.58 -4.02
C HIS A 299 -24.10 15.27 -3.30
N ASP A 300 -24.04 16.61 -3.31
CA ASP A 300 -25.11 17.50 -2.88
C ASP A 300 -25.64 18.21 -4.15
N LYS A 301 -26.35 17.44 -4.99
CA LYS A 301 -26.96 17.95 -6.22
C LYS A 301 -28.48 17.94 -6.06
N PHE A 302 -29.11 19.09 -6.29
CA PHE A 302 -30.57 19.27 -6.30
C PHE A 302 -31.28 18.80 -5.00
N LEU A 303 -30.87 19.33 -3.84
CA LEU A 303 -31.56 19.13 -2.54
C LEU A 303 -31.60 17.66 -2.04
N LEU A 304 -30.87 16.75 -2.70
CA LEU A 304 -30.63 15.38 -2.24
C LEU A 304 -29.18 15.30 -1.75
N LYS A 305 -29.02 15.15 -0.44
CA LYS A 305 -27.74 14.75 0.17
C LYS A 305 -27.61 13.24 -0.01
N THR A 306 -26.63 12.78 -0.77
CA THR A 306 -26.17 11.39 -0.68
C THR A 306 -24.89 11.37 0.13
N ASP A 307 -24.92 10.70 1.28
CA ASP A 307 -23.69 10.31 1.97
C ASP A 307 -22.91 9.39 1.03
N GLY A 308 -21.62 9.67 0.82
CA GLY A 308 -20.77 8.88 -0.05
C GLY A 308 -20.74 7.41 0.37
N LEU A 309 -20.59 6.51 -0.60
CA LEU A 309 -20.48 5.07 -0.34
C LEU A 309 -19.28 4.72 0.55
N MET A 310 -18.31 5.61 0.65
CA MET A 310 -17.05 5.40 1.36
C MET A 310 -16.93 6.24 2.65
N HIS A 311 -18.00 6.93 3.08
CA HIS A 311 -18.05 7.69 4.33
C HIS A 311 -16.90 8.72 4.51
N THR A 312 -16.53 9.44 3.45
CA THR A 312 -15.56 10.54 3.51
C THR A 312 -16.19 11.89 3.83
N HIS A 313 -15.40 12.82 4.35
CA HIS A 313 -15.81 14.20 4.69
C HIS A 313 -15.24 15.25 3.72
N ASP A 314 -14.85 14.82 2.52
CA ASP A 314 -14.13 15.62 1.54
C ASP A 314 -14.95 16.82 1.04
N GLU A 315 -16.21 16.60 0.66
CA GLU A 315 -17.11 17.67 0.23
C GLU A 315 -17.48 18.64 1.36
N GLU A 316 -17.65 18.14 2.58
CA GLU A 316 -17.92 18.96 3.76
C GLU A 316 -16.73 19.87 4.11
N ALA A 317 -15.52 19.31 4.14
CA ALA A 317 -14.28 20.06 4.34
C ALA A 317 -14.09 21.13 3.25
N ARG A 318 -14.32 20.78 1.98
CA ARG A 318 -14.24 21.76 0.89
C ARG A 318 -15.22 22.91 1.08
N LYS A 319 -16.47 22.62 1.47
CA LYS A 319 -17.49 23.65 1.75
C LYS A 319 -17.06 24.52 2.94
N PHE A 320 -16.53 23.93 4.00
CA PHE A 320 -16.08 24.64 5.20
C PHE A 320 -14.93 25.62 4.93
N PHE A 321 -13.98 25.25 4.06
CA PHE A 321 -12.85 26.12 3.69
C PHE A 321 -13.21 27.14 2.61
N ARG A 322 -14.40 27.06 2.02
CA ARG A 322 -14.85 28.00 0.99
C ARG A 322 -14.82 29.42 1.56
N HIS A 323 -14.15 30.34 0.87
CA HIS A 323 -13.96 31.75 1.27
C HIS A 323 -13.03 31.99 2.47
N SER A 324 -12.26 31.00 2.92
CA SER A 324 -11.32 31.15 4.05
C SER A 324 -9.86 31.43 3.66
N GLY A 325 -9.55 31.44 2.37
CA GLY A 325 -8.18 31.55 1.85
C GLY A 325 -7.37 30.25 1.93
N VAL A 326 -7.85 29.23 2.64
CA VAL A 326 -7.34 27.85 2.54
C VAL A 326 -7.64 27.29 1.16
N HIS A 327 -6.62 26.80 0.46
CA HIS A 327 -6.76 26.23 -0.88
C HIS A 327 -7.13 24.74 -0.80
N CYS A 328 -8.40 24.43 -0.57
CA CYS A 328 -8.93 23.06 -0.53
C CYS A 328 -9.37 22.57 -1.93
N VAL A 329 -8.76 21.49 -2.42
CA VAL A 329 -9.03 20.87 -3.72
C VAL A 329 -9.39 19.41 -3.55
N LEU A 330 -10.50 19.02 -4.16
CA LEU A 330 -10.88 17.63 -4.37
C LEU A 330 -10.18 17.12 -5.63
N ALA A 331 -9.35 16.11 -5.46
CA ALA A 331 -8.61 15.44 -6.49
C ALA A 331 -9.35 14.13 -6.86
N PRO A 332 -10.01 14.08 -8.01
CA PRO A 332 -10.52 12.82 -8.53
C PRO A 332 -9.38 11.93 -8.99
N ARG A 333 -9.45 10.65 -8.62
CA ARG A 333 -8.62 9.63 -9.23
C ARG A 333 -9.13 9.37 -10.64
N TYR A 334 -8.44 9.86 -11.65
CA TYR A 334 -8.72 9.52 -13.05
C TYR A 334 -7.60 8.65 -13.58
N ALA A 335 -7.95 7.63 -14.36
CA ALA A 335 -6.97 7.04 -15.25
C ALA A 335 -6.54 8.12 -16.23
N SER A 336 -5.24 8.13 -16.55
CA SER A 336 -4.69 9.04 -17.54
C SER A 336 -5.53 9.01 -18.83
N ASN A 337 -5.69 10.18 -19.47
CA ASN A 337 -6.42 10.36 -20.74
C ASN A 337 -5.88 9.48 -21.90
N LYS A 338 -4.76 8.78 -21.67
CA LYS A 338 -4.11 7.84 -22.58
C LYS A 338 -4.63 6.39 -22.45
N MET A 339 -5.54 6.11 -21.52
CA MET A 339 -6.24 4.82 -21.41
C MET A 339 -7.57 4.85 -22.19
N SER A 340 -8.16 3.69 -22.50
CA SER A 340 -9.49 3.63 -23.12
C SER A 340 -10.57 4.26 -22.23
N ILE A 341 -11.63 4.80 -22.84
CA ILE A 341 -12.74 5.50 -22.13
C ILE A 341 -13.36 4.59 -21.06
N PHE A 342 -13.52 3.30 -21.35
CA PHE A 342 -14.02 2.31 -20.40
C PHE A 342 -13.10 2.18 -19.18
N LYS A 343 -11.78 2.04 -19.39
CA LYS A 343 -10.81 1.99 -18.29
C LYS A 343 -10.73 3.31 -17.52
N GLN A 344 -10.92 4.44 -18.19
CA GLN A 344 -11.02 5.76 -17.54
C GLN A 344 -12.20 5.85 -16.58
N GLN A 345 -13.37 5.32 -16.99
CA GLN A 345 -14.54 5.26 -16.12
C GLN A 345 -14.30 4.32 -14.93
N VAL A 346 -13.74 3.13 -15.16
CA VAL A 346 -13.42 2.15 -14.10
C VAL A 346 -12.45 2.73 -13.06
N VAL A 347 -11.31 3.28 -13.47
CA VAL A 347 -10.37 3.91 -12.51
C VAL A 347 -11.01 5.13 -11.84
N GLY A 348 -11.83 5.86 -12.60
CA GLY A 348 -12.58 7.03 -12.18
C GLY A 348 -13.59 6.82 -11.06
N THR A 349 -14.11 5.59 -10.91
CA THR A 349 -15.15 5.24 -9.93
C THR A 349 -14.67 4.22 -8.89
N LEU A 350 -13.60 3.46 -9.15
CA LEU A 350 -13.19 2.35 -8.28
C LEU A 350 -12.00 2.64 -7.38
N PHE A 351 -11.09 3.55 -7.77
CA PHE A 351 -9.81 3.78 -7.07
C PHE A 351 -9.75 5.15 -6.42
N THR A 352 -8.89 5.29 -5.41
CA THR A 352 -8.83 6.47 -4.54
C THR A 352 -7.45 7.13 -4.55
N HIS A 353 -7.39 8.34 -4.00
CA HIS A 353 -6.12 8.90 -3.53
C HIS A 353 -5.98 8.61 -2.05
N HIS A 354 -5.09 7.69 -1.68
CA HIS A 354 -5.05 7.11 -0.34
C HIS A 354 -3.85 7.55 0.51
N GLN A 355 -2.97 8.40 -0.04
CA GLN A 355 -1.89 9.06 0.69
C GLN A 355 -2.42 9.91 1.86
N LYS A 356 -1.78 9.82 3.03
CA LYS A 356 -1.99 10.71 4.18
C LYS A 356 -0.69 11.44 4.50
N CYS A 357 -0.65 12.75 4.34
CA CYS A 357 0.54 13.54 4.63
C CYS A 357 0.23 14.91 5.23
N VAL A 358 1.08 15.35 6.17
CA VAL A 358 1.15 16.74 6.64
C VAL A 358 2.55 17.26 6.36
N ILE A 359 2.68 18.39 5.67
CA ILE A 359 3.97 18.98 5.32
C ILE A 359 3.96 20.44 5.77
N VAL A 360 4.90 20.80 6.62
CA VAL A 360 4.97 22.11 7.29
C VAL A 360 6.41 22.60 7.35
N ASP A 361 6.59 23.91 7.49
CA ASP A 361 7.89 24.47 7.85
C ASP A 361 8.07 24.55 9.37
N THR A 362 9.11 23.92 9.88
CA THR A 362 9.46 23.90 11.32
C THR A 362 10.77 24.63 11.58
N GLN A 363 11.05 24.89 12.85
CA GLN A 363 12.28 25.55 13.28
C GLN A 363 13.52 24.69 12.94
N ALA A 364 14.50 25.29 12.27
CA ALA A 364 15.83 24.71 12.06
C ALA A 364 16.86 25.39 12.97
N THR A 365 18.15 25.16 12.74
CA THR A 365 19.23 25.81 13.50
C THR A 365 19.21 27.33 13.31
N GLY A 366 19.36 28.09 14.41
CA GLY A 366 19.36 29.55 14.39
C GLY A 366 17.99 30.14 14.04
N ASN A 367 17.95 31.09 13.10
CA ASN A 367 16.70 31.72 12.62
C ASN A 367 16.16 31.08 11.34
N ASN A 368 16.74 29.96 10.90
CA ASN A 368 16.32 29.27 9.69
C ASN A 368 15.15 28.34 9.98
N ARG A 369 14.44 27.94 8.91
CA ARG A 369 13.38 26.94 8.95
C ARG A 369 13.72 25.77 8.03
N LYS A 370 13.10 24.62 8.26
CA LYS A 370 13.24 23.41 7.45
C LYS A 370 11.87 22.85 7.12
N ILE A 371 11.80 22.00 6.11
CA ILE A 371 10.60 21.23 5.84
C ILE A 371 10.57 19.99 6.75
N THR A 372 9.44 19.79 7.40
CA THR A 372 9.10 18.57 8.14
C THR A 372 7.86 17.96 7.51
N ALA A 373 7.85 16.64 7.37
CA ALA A 373 6.73 15.91 6.82
C ALA A 373 6.27 14.81 7.78
N PHE A 374 4.99 14.54 7.79
CA PHE A 374 4.37 13.42 8.49
C PHE A 374 3.67 12.55 7.46
N LEU A 375 3.81 11.23 7.56
CA LEU A 375 3.07 10.27 6.73
C LEU A 375 2.84 8.95 7.46
N GLY A 376 1.84 8.19 7.02
CA GLY A 376 1.50 6.89 7.61
C GLY A 376 0.06 6.50 7.27
N GLY A 377 -0.58 5.75 8.17
CA GLY A 377 -1.97 5.30 8.02
C GLY A 377 -3.03 6.28 8.54
N LEU A 378 -2.67 7.17 9.47
CA LEU A 378 -3.62 8.13 10.06
C LEU A 378 -4.00 9.29 9.12
N ASP A 379 -5.27 9.34 8.71
CA ASP A 379 -5.91 10.55 8.19
C ASP A 379 -6.24 11.51 9.35
N LEU A 380 -6.29 12.82 9.08
CA LEU A 380 -6.84 13.81 10.02
C LEU A 380 -8.37 13.79 9.96
N CYS A 381 -8.97 12.68 10.40
CA CYS A 381 -10.40 12.41 10.30
C CYS A 381 -10.96 11.84 11.61
N ASP A 382 -12.29 11.76 11.70
CA ASP A 382 -13.00 11.12 12.79
C ASP A 382 -12.64 9.64 12.97
N GLY A 383 -12.73 9.13 14.19
CA GLY A 383 -12.44 7.75 14.60
C GLY A 383 -10.96 7.40 14.72
N ARG A 384 -10.05 8.27 14.26
CA ARG A 384 -8.59 7.99 14.22
C ARG A 384 -7.86 8.33 15.51
N TYR A 385 -8.42 9.18 16.36
CA TYR A 385 -7.82 9.45 17.67
C TYR A 385 -7.99 8.22 18.56
N ASP A 386 -6.87 7.66 18.99
CA ASP A 386 -6.84 6.61 19.98
C ASP A 386 -5.51 6.62 20.74
N THR A 387 -5.46 5.80 21.78
CA THR A 387 -4.28 5.50 22.58
C THR A 387 -4.09 3.99 22.67
N PRO A 388 -2.91 3.51 23.12
CA PRO A 388 -2.67 2.09 23.39
C PRO A 388 -3.65 1.46 24.39
N GLU A 389 -4.45 2.26 25.12
CA GLU A 389 -5.52 1.73 25.97
C GLU A 389 -6.71 1.22 25.15
N HIS A 390 -6.96 1.73 23.94
CA HIS A 390 -8.03 1.27 23.04
C HIS A 390 -9.41 1.12 23.71
N ARG A 391 -9.82 2.15 24.44
CA ARG A 391 -11.04 2.19 25.25
C ARG A 391 -12.30 1.87 24.43
N LEU A 392 -13.15 0.95 24.89
CA LEU A 392 -14.41 0.57 24.22
C LEU A 392 -15.61 1.38 24.71
N PHE A 393 -15.75 1.49 26.04
CA PHE A 393 -16.89 2.12 26.72
C PHE A 393 -16.46 3.28 27.62
N LYS A 394 -15.20 3.30 28.05
CA LYS A 394 -14.63 4.37 28.87
C LYS A 394 -14.47 5.65 28.04
N ASP A 395 -14.76 6.80 28.66
CA ASP A 395 -14.59 8.15 28.10
C ASP A 395 -15.41 8.50 26.84
N LEU A 396 -16.48 7.73 26.55
CA LEU A 396 -17.37 8.00 25.40
C LEU A 396 -18.04 9.37 25.45
N THR A 397 -18.30 9.91 26.65
CA THR A 397 -18.94 11.22 26.84
C THR A 397 -17.95 12.35 27.14
N THR A 398 -16.65 12.06 27.17
CA THR A 398 -15.56 13.01 27.42
C THR A 398 -14.62 13.05 26.22
N VAL A 399 -13.63 12.15 26.14
CA VAL A 399 -12.59 12.11 25.10
C VAL A 399 -13.17 11.83 23.72
N PHE A 400 -14.20 10.98 23.62
CA PHE A 400 -14.78 10.53 22.34
C PHE A 400 -16.17 11.11 22.04
N LYS A 401 -16.65 12.08 22.83
CA LYS A 401 -18.03 12.62 22.75
C LYS A 401 -18.46 13.04 21.35
N ASP A 402 -17.57 13.76 20.66
CA ASP A 402 -17.81 14.30 19.33
C ASP A 402 -17.08 13.49 18.23
N ASP A 403 -16.56 12.31 18.58
CA ASP A 403 -15.74 11.46 17.72
C ASP A 403 -15.96 9.97 18.00
N PHE A 404 -17.22 9.58 18.05
CA PHE A 404 -17.60 8.18 18.16
C PHE A 404 -17.62 7.53 16.78
N HIS A 405 -16.83 6.47 16.59
CA HIS A 405 -16.75 5.72 15.35
C HIS A 405 -17.04 4.23 15.57
N ASN A 406 -17.99 3.67 14.82
CA ASN A 406 -18.21 2.23 14.68
C ASN A 406 -19.07 1.95 13.43
N PRO A 407 -18.46 1.51 12.32
CA PRO A 407 -19.18 1.23 11.07
C PRO A 407 -19.69 -0.21 10.96
N THR A 408 -19.50 -1.05 11.99
CA THR A 408 -19.93 -2.46 11.94
C THR A 408 -21.45 -2.60 12.13
N PHE A 409 -22.03 -1.75 12.97
CA PHE A 409 -23.47 -1.69 13.24
C PHE A 409 -23.86 -0.32 13.79
N PRO A 410 -25.14 0.10 13.62
CA PRO A 410 -25.63 1.33 14.23
C PRO A 410 -25.62 1.21 15.76
N VAL A 411 -25.09 2.24 16.43
CA VAL A 411 -24.95 2.29 17.89
C VAL A 411 -25.13 3.72 18.39
N ASN A 412 -25.77 3.87 19.56
CA ASN A 412 -25.83 5.17 20.23
C ASN A 412 -24.43 5.53 20.75
N LYS A 413 -23.98 6.75 20.44
CA LYS A 413 -22.62 7.21 20.75
C LYS A 413 -22.26 7.14 22.24
N SER A 414 -23.25 7.24 23.14
CA SER A 414 -23.07 7.14 24.59
C SER A 414 -22.95 5.72 25.14
N ASP A 415 -23.32 4.71 24.35
CA ASP A 415 -23.61 3.37 24.88
C ASP A 415 -22.51 2.35 24.50
N GLY A 416 -21.73 2.63 23.45
CA GLY A 416 -20.63 1.79 22.97
C GLY A 416 -21.06 0.39 22.50
N PRO A 417 -20.08 -0.46 22.14
CA PRO A 417 -18.66 -0.13 22.06
C PRO A 417 -18.36 0.76 20.85
N ARG A 418 -17.46 1.74 21.00
CA ARG A 418 -16.79 2.30 19.81
C ARG A 418 -15.86 1.25 19.20
N GLN A 419 -15.41 1.47 17.97
CA GLN A 419 -14.32 0.70 17.39
C GLN A 419 -12.99 1.41 17.68
N PRO A 420 -12.08 0.81 18.47
CA PRO A 420 -10.73 1.31 18.64
C PRO A 420 -9.92 1.27 17.35
N TRP A 421 -8.94 2.16 17.25
CA TRP A 421 -8.15 2.41 16.04
C TRP A 421 -6.67 2.30 16.36
N HIS A 422 -6.07 1.18 15.97
CA HIS A 422 -4.62 0.96 16.05
C HIS A 422 -3.98 1.32 14.71
N ASP A 423 -2.97 2.19 14.72
CA ASP A 423 -2.32 2.65 13.49
C ASP A 423 -0.86 3.11 13.69
N LEU A 424 -0.14 3.24 12.58
CA LEU A 424 1.25 3.65 12.54
C LEU A 424 1.42 4.93 11.72
N HIS A 425 2.25 5.84 12.22
CA HIS A 425 2.60 7.06 11.53
C HIS A 425 4.07 7.41 11.79
N CYS A 426 4.62 8.34 11.03
CA CYS A 426 5.98 8.81 11.24
C CYS A 426 6.14 10.29 10.89
N LYS A 427 7.14 10.92 11.51
CA LYS A 427 7.65 12.25 11.16
C LYS A 427 9.03 12.09 10.54
N ILE A 428 9.26 12.79 9.43
CA ILE A 428 10.49 12.81 8.68
C ILE A 428 11.03 14.24 8.67
N GLU A 429 12.29 14.36 9.07
CA GLU A 429 13.08 15.58 9.00
C GLU A 429 14.37 15.30 8.22
N GLY A 430 14.87 16.33 7.53
CA GLY A 430 16.05 16.21 6.66
C GLY A 430 15.70 16.17 5.17
N PRO A 431 16.64 15.77 4.30
CA PRO A 431 16.45 15.85 2.85
C PRO A 431 15.24 15.07 2.32
N ALA A 432 14.90 13.92 2.93
CA ALA A 432 13.75 13.10 2.53
C ALA A 432 12.39 13.81 2.69
N ALA A 433 12.28 14.82 3.57
CA ALA A 433 11.06 15.62 3.69
C ALA A 433 10.77 16.42 2.39
N TYR A 434 11.80 16.76 1.62
CA TYR A 434 11.66 17.48 0.35
C TYR A 434 11.20 16.56 -0.79
N ASP A 435 11.45 15.26 -0.70
CA ASP A 435 10.91 14.28 -1.65
C ASP A 435 9.38 14.13 -1.45
N ILE A 436 8.91 14.14 -0.19
CA ILE A 436 7.47 14.16 0.14
C ILE A 436 6.82 15.47 -0.34
N LEU A 437 7.50 16.61 -0.15
CA LEU A 437 7.08 17.88 -0.71
C LEU A 437 7.01 17.84 -2.25
N THR A 438 8.00 17.25 -2.91
CA THR A 438 8.01 17.10 -4.37
C THR A 438 6.81 16.27 -4.83
N ASN A 439 6.49 15.18 -4.13
CA ASN A 439 5.26 14.42 -4.39
C ASN A 439 4.00 15.31 -4.28
N PHE A 440 3.88 16.11 -3.21
CA PHE A 440 2.76 17.03 -3.05
C PHE A 440 2.66 18.01 -4.22
N GLU A 441 3.77 18.68 -4.57
CA GLU A 441 3.78 19.67 -5.65
C GLU A 441 3.42 19.07 -7.00
N GLN A 442 3.94 17.87 -7.30
CA GLN A 442 3.64 17.14 -8.53
C GLN A 442 2.15 16.84 -8.65
N ARG A 443 1.52 16.38 -7.56
CA ARG A 443 0.07 16.12 -7.51
C ARG A 443 -0.75 17.41 -7.57
N TRP A 444 -0.37 18.44 -6.83
CA TRP A 444 -1.04 19.75 -6.87
C TRP A 444 -1.06 20.34 -8.28
N LYS A 445 0.10 20.35 -8.96
CA LYS A 445 0.26 20.83 -10.34
C LYS A 445 -0.61 20.05 -11.34
N LYS A 446 -0.95 18.78 -11.03
CA LYS A 446 -1.86 17.96 -11.84
C LYS A 446 -3.32 18.32 -11.58
N SER A 447 -3.73 18.38 -10.31
CA SER A 447 -5.13 18.59 -9.91
C SER A 447 -5.61 20.03 -10.15
N ALA A 448 -4.74 21.03 -10.00
CA ALA A 448 -5.12 22.44 -10.12
C ALA A 448 -5.54 22.88 -11.54
N LYS A 449 -5.15 22.13 -12.59
CA LYS A 449 -5.49 22.47 -14.00
C LYS A 449 -6.96 22.33 -14.34
N TRP A 450 -7.73 21.57 -13.56
CA TRP A 450 -9.09 21.17 -13.93
C TRP A 450 -10.15 22.27 -13.76
N LYS A 451 -9.76 23.48 -13.34
CA LYS A 451 -10.71 24.57 -13.03
C LYS A 451 -10.78 25.75 -14.01
N VAL A 452 -9.95 25.85 -15.07
CA VAL A 452 -10.04 27.06 -15.94
C VAL A 452 -9.88 26.81 -17.44
N SER A 453 -11.02 26.75 -18.13
CA SER A 453 -11.18 26.88 -19.59
C SER A 453 -11.36 28.36 -20.02
N VAL A 454 -10.54 29.28 -19.49
CA VAL A 454 -10.49 30.68 -19.96
C VAL A 454 -9.03 31.14 -20.10
N ARG A 455 -8.69 31.66 -21.27
CA ARG A 455 -7.34 32.04 -21.77
C ARG A 455 -6.52 33.04 -20.93
N ARG A 456 -6.92 33.40 -19.70
CA ARG A 456 -6.22 34.37 -18.82
C ARG A 456 -5.70 33.81 -17.48
N ALA A 457 -5.93 32.53 -17.15
CA ALA A 457 -5.68 32.00 -15.80
C ALA A 457 -4.41 31.14 -15.61
N VAL A 458 -3.61 30.92 -16.65
CA VAL A 458 -2.39 30.08 -16.53
C VAL A 458 -1.39 30.62 -15.50
N SER A 459 -1.44 31.94 -15.22
CA SER A 459 -0.54 32.60 -14.26
C SER A 459 -0.86 32.32 -12.77
N TRP A 460 -2.10 31.99 -12.41
CA TRP A 460 -2.52 31.94 -10.99
C TRP A 460 -2.08 30.65 -10.26
N HIS A 461 -1.99 29.52 -10.97
CA HIS A 461 -1.69 28.22 -10.36
C HIS A 461 -0.23 28.02 -9.98
N HIS A 462 0.71 28.70 -10.64
CA HIS A 462 2.14 28.68 -10.26
C HIS A 462 2.46 29.59 -9.07
N ASP A 463 1.54 30.47 -8.68
CA ASP A 463 1.73 31.40 -7.57
C ASP A 463 1.12 30.90 -6.26
N THR A 464 0.46 29.73 -6.28
CA THR A 464 -0.12 29.14 -5.06
C THR A 464 0.92 28.40 -4.22
N LEU A 465 1.88 27.71 -4.85
CA LEU A 465 2.96 27.01 -4.15
C LEU A 465 4.04 28.00 -3.71
N VAL A 466 4.57 27.79 -2.50
CA VAL A 466 5.68 28.58 -1.97
C VAL A 466 6.95 28.21 -2.74
N LYS A 467 7.66 29.22 -3.26
CA LYS A 467 8.90 29.02 -4.02
C LYS A 467 10.08 28.95 -3.05
N ILE A 468 10.25 27.79 -2.38
CA ILE A 468 11.29 27.57 -1.35
C ILE A 468 12.69 27.92 -1.86
N ASN A 469 13.02 27.60 -3.11
CA ASN A 469 14.31 27.95 -3.73
C ASN A 469 14.59 29.47 -3.80
N ARG A 470 13.63 30.33 -3.50
CA ARG A 470 13.79 31.80 -3.42
C ARG A 470 13.90 32.31 -1.98
N MET A 471 13.77 31.44 -0.98
CA MET A 471 13.77 31.78 0.44
C MET A 471 15.06 31.24 1.08
N SER A 472 16.10 32.07 1.21
CA SER A 472 17.40 31.65 1.75
C SER A 472 17.37 31.22 3.22
N TRP A 473 16.31 31.57 3.94
CA TRP A 473 16.10 31.19 5.35
C TRP A 473 15.33 29.88 5.52
N ILE A 474 14.82 29.28 4.43
CA ILE A 474 14.35 27.90 4.45
C ILE A 474 15.48 27.05 3.89
N VAL A 475 16.05 26.20 4.74
CA VAL A 475 17.07 25.23 4.36
C VAL A 475 16.56 24.39 3.18
N SER A 476 17.41 24.00 2.23
CA SER A 476 16.99 23.22 1.07
C SER A 476 18.13 22.36 0.51
N PRO A 477 17.84 21.11 0.08
CA PRO A 477 18.84 20.23 -0.52
C PRO A 477 19.19 20.60 -1.98
N SER A 478 18.55 21.63 -2.56
CA SER A 478 18.66 21.95 -4.00
C SER A 478 20.01 22.54 -4.44
N ALA A 479 20.78 23.14 -3.52
CA ALA A 479 22.13 23.63 -3.80
C ALA A 479 23.22 22.68 -3.29
N ASP A 480 22.97 22.06 -2.13
CA ASP A 480 23.81 21.05 -1.49
C ASP A 480 22.89 20.25 -0.55
N GLU A 481 22.88 18.91 -0.68
CA GLU A 481 22.05 18.03 0.16
C GLU A 481 22.41 18.17 1.64
N GLN A 482 23.71 18.40 1.94
CA GLN A 482 24.24 18.56 3.29
C GLN A 482 23.58 19.74 4.02
N ASN A 483 23.14 20.78 3.30
CA ASN A 483 22.44 21.91 3.93
C ASN A 483 21.19 21.45 4.67
N ALA A 484 20.46 20.48 4.11
CA ALA A 484 19.21 19.97 4.68
C ALA A 484 19.42 18.87 5.72
N HIS A 485 20.66 18.49 6.04
CA HIS A 485 20.92 17.52 7.10
C HIS A 485 20.49 18.06 8.46
N VAL A 486 19.85 17.19 9.24
CA VAL A 486 19.45 17.46 10.63
C VAL A 486 20.27 16.65 11.63
N CYS A 487 21.01 15.66 11.14
CA CYS A 487 21.95 14.83 11.89
C CYS A 487 23.27 14.74 11.13
N GLU A 488 24.38 14.69 11.86
CA GLU A 488 25.71 14.42 11.30
C GLU A 488 25.86 12.92 11.00
N GLU A 489 26.71 12.54 10.05
CA GLU A 489 26.82 11.13 9.64
C GLU A 489 27.34 10.22 10.78
N ASN A 490 28.15 10.75 11.69
CA ASN A 490 28.67 10.03 12.87
C ASN A 490 27.71 10.05 14.09
N ASP A 491 26.55 10.71 13.98
CA ASP A 491 25.55 10.71 15.05
C ASP A 491 24.81 9.36 15.05
N PRO A 492 24.80 8.60 16.18
CA PRO A 492 24.06 7.33 16.27
C PRO A 492 22.54 7.50 16.02
N GLU A 493 21.98 8.68 16.23
CA GLU A 493 20.57 8.99 15.94
C GLU A 493 20.33 9.40 14.48
N ASN A 494 21.34 9.38 13.61
CA ASN A 494 21.19 9.63 12.18
C ASN A 494 20.29 8.57 11.53
N TRP A 495 19.49 8.98 10.56
CA TRP A 495 18.66 8.10 9.74
C TRP A 495 18.95 8.26 8.27
N HIS A 496 18.99 7.13 7.58
CA HIS A 496 18.94 7.08 6.13
C HIS A 496 17.51 6.73 5.72
N VAL A 497 16.90 7.58 4.90
CA VAL A 497 15.46 7.54 4.59
C VAL A 497 15.25 7.56 3.08
N GLN A 498 14.41 6.68 2.57
CA GLN A 498 13.99 6.67 1.17
C GLN A 498 12.46 6.71 1.07
N ILE A 499 11.95 7.53 0.15
CA ILE A 499 10.52 7.69 -0.08
C ILE A 499 10.07 6.83 -1.25
N PHE A 500 8.95 6.15 -1.07
CA PHE A 500 8.36 5.23 -2.04
C PHE A 500 6.92 5.62 -2.36
N ARG A 501 6.45 5.29 -3.56
CA ARG A 501 5.08 5.53 -3.98
C ARG A 501 4.50 4.40 -4.81
N SER A 502 3.18 4.35 -4.82
CA SER A 502 2.37 3.75 -5.88
C SER A 502 1.62 4.89 -6.54
N ILE A 503 2.05 5.32 -7.73
CA ILE A 503 1.44 6.46 -8.41
C ILE A 503 1.74 6.46 -9.92
N ASP A 504 0.84 7.02 -10.73
CA ASP A 504 1.02 7.12 -12.18
C ASP A 504 1.00 8.56 -12.71
N SER A 505 1.42 8.71 -13.97
CA SER A 505 1.36 9.96 -14.76
C SER A 505 -0.06 10.58 -14.87
N GLY A 506 -1.11 9.82 -14.55
CA GLY A 506 -2.48 10.30 -14.42
C GLY A 506 -2.72 11.12 -13.16
N SER A 507 -1.89 10.96 -12.13
CA SER A 507 -2.03 11.61 -10.82
C SER A 507 -0.96 12.67 -10.53
N VAL A 508 0.12 12.70 -11.33
CA VAL A 508 1.21 13.68 -11.16
C VAL A 508 1.47 14.50 -12.42
N LYS A 509 2.06 15.68 -12.22
CA LYS A 509 2.68 16.50 -13.26
C LYS A 509 4.18 16.51 -13.03
N GLY A 510 4.96 16.09 -14.03
CA GLY A 510 6.43 16.10 -13.94
C GLY A 510 7.05 14.86 -14.57
N PHE A 511 6.32 13.73 -14.58
CA PHE A 511 6.80 12.52 -15.24
C PHE A 511 7.10 12.76 -16.72
N PRO A 512 8.25 12.25 -17.21
CA PRO A 512 8.66 12.40 -18.59
C PRO A 512 7.70 11.65 -19.52
N LYS A 513 7.64 12.10 -20.77
CA LYS A 513 6.82 11.44 -21.80
C LYS A 513 7.62 10.41 -22.58
N ASP A 514 8.92 10.67 -22.74
CA ASP A 514 9.86 9.77 -23.37
C ASP A 514 10.12 8.57 -22.47
N VAL A 515 10.24 7.38 -23.08
CA VAL A 515 10.39 6.13 -22.33
C VAL A 515 11.78 6.00 -21.74
N GLN A 516 12.83 6.36 -22.48
CA GLN A 516 14.20 6.27 -22.00
C GLN A 516 14.43 7.27 -20.86
N GLU A 517 13.85 8.47 -20.95
CA GLU A 517 13.86 9.43 -19.85
C GLU A 517 13.07 8.90 -18.62
N ALA A 518 11.94 8.22 -18.82
CA ALA A 518 11.17 7.60 -17.74
C ALA A 518 11.95 6.47 -17.04
N GLU A 519 12.55 5.58 -17.82
CA GLU A 519 13.40 4.49 -17.34
C GLU A 519 14.61 5.06 -16.58
N SER A 520 15.24 6.13 -17.06
CA SER A 520 16.34 6.81 -16.35
C SER A 520 15.94 7.42 -14.99
N GLN A 521 14.64 7.64 -14.78
CA GLN A 521 14.04 8.08 -13.52
C GLN A 521 13.41 6.92 -12.73
N ASN A 522 13.74 5.67 -13.08
CA ASN A 522 13.24 4.46 -12.45
C ASN A 522 11.72 4.27 -12.52
N LEU A 523 11.06 4.84 -13.53
CA LEU A 523 9.63 4.67 -13.76
C LEU A 523 9.39 3.49 -14.70
N VAL A 524 8.40 2.68 -14.37
CA VAL A 524 7.92 1.61 -15.27
C VAL A 524 6.99 2.22 -16.30
N CYS A 525 7.24 1.94 -17.57
CA CYS A 525 6.30 2.25 -18.64
C CYS A 525 5.41 1.04 -18.88
N ALA A 526 4.09 1.23 -18.83
CA ALA A 526 3.13 0.21 -19.27
C ALA A 526 2.10 0.85 -20.19
N LYS A 527 2.03 0.37 -21.44
CA LYS A 527 1.30 1.03 -22.52
C LYS A 527 1.72 2.51 -22.63
N ASN A 528 0.80 3.42 -22.39
CA ASN A 528 1.03 4.85 -22.55
C ASN A 528 1.29 5.57 -21.21
N LEU A 529 1.50 4.84 -20.11
CA LEU A 529 1.59 5.37 -18.74
C LEU A 529 2.98 5.16 -18.13
N GLN A 530 3.49 6.22 -17.51
CA GLN A 530 4.60 6.14 -16.56
C GLN A 530 4.05 5.85 -15.16
N ILE A 531 4.66 4.87 -14.48
CA ILE A 531 4.19 4.29 -13.22
C ILE A 531 5.39 4.22 -12.26
N ASP A 532 5.17 4.71 -11.04
CA ASP A 532 6.03 4.49 -9.89
C ASP A 532 5.36 3.41 -9.03
N LYS A 533 6.01 2.25 -8.91
CA LYS A 533 5.58 1.11 -8.08
C LYS A 533 6.61 0.79 -6.99
N SER A 534 7.38 1.80 -6.59
CA SER A 534 8.53 1.64 -5.70
C SER A 534 8.18 1.12 -4.31
N ILE A 535 6.92 1.27 -3.84
CA ILE A 535 6.47 0.64 -2.59
C ILE A 535 6.56 -0.89 -2.67
N HIS A 536 6.03 -1.49 -3.75
CA HIS A 536 6.11 -2.93 -3.96
C HIS A 536 7.57 -3.39 -4.02
N ASN A 537 8.41 -2.69 -4.78
CA ASN A 537 9.85 -3.00 -4.88
C ASN A 537 10.55 -2.95 -3.51
N ALA A 538 10.19 -1.97 -2.67
CA ALA A 538 10.74 -1.80 -1.32
C ALA A 538 10.35 -2.97 -0.40
N TYR A 539 9.07 -3.37 -0.41
CA TYR A 539 8.63 -4.55 0.33
C TYR A 539 9.37 -5.81 -0.11
N VAL A 540 9.46 -6.09 -1.41
CA VAL A 540 10.15 -7.27 -1.94
C VAL A 540 11.62 -7.27 -1.56
N LYS A 541 12.32 -6.14 -1.73
CA LYS A 541 13.74 -6.03 -1.35
C LYS A 541 13.93 -6.27 0.15
N ALA A 542 13.09 -5.67 1.00
CA ALA A 542 13.17 -5.82 2.44
C ALA A 542 12.94 -7.27 2.88
N ILE A 543 11.91 -7.95 2.33
CA ILE A 543 11.64 -9.37 2.61
C ILE A 543 12.78 -10.27 2.13
N ARG A 544 13.29 -10.06 0.91
CA ARG A 544 14.42 -10.83 0.38
C ARG A 544 15.69 -10.66 1.20
N SER A 545 15.90 -9.48 1.79
CA SER A 545 17.08 -9.17 2.62
C SER A 545 16.96 -9.67 4.07
N ALA A 546 15.75 -10.00 4.53
CA ALA A 546 15.51 -10.40 5.91
C ALA A 546 16.27 -11.69 6.30
N GLN A 547 16.89 -11.67 7.48
CA GLN A 547 17.74 -12.73 8.00
C GLN A 547 17.20 -13.41 9.25
N HIS A 548 16.48 -12.69 10.11
CA HIS A 548 16.08 -13.17 11.43
C HIS A 548 14.56 -13.19 11.59
N PHE A 549 13.87 -12.07 11.40
CA PHE A 549 12.43 -12.04 11.55
C PHE A 549 11.78 -10.89 10.76
N ILE A 550 10.48 -11.05 10.55
CA ILE A 550 9.62 -10.03 9.91
C ILE A 550 8.42 -9.79 10.81
N TYR A 551 8.12 -8.52 11.08
CA TYR A 551 6.93 -8.09 11.81
C TYR A 551 6.12 -7.15 10.92
N ILE A 552 4.87 -7.50 10.63
CA ILE A 552 3.98 -6.74 9.74
C ILE A 552 2.70 -6.42 10.50
N GLU A 553 2.29 -5.16 10.42
CA GLU A 553 0.93 -4.76 10.75
C GLU A 553 0.28 -4.17 9.50
N ASN A 554 -0.84 -4.75 9.07
CA ASN A 554 -1.51 -4.29 7.86
C ASN A 554 -3.03 -4.43 7.94
N GLN A 555 -3.76 -3.46 7.40
CA GLN A 555 -5.23 -3.54 7.26
C GLN A 555 -5.68 -4.68 6.34
N TYR A 556 -4.90 -5.00 5.31
CA TYR A 556 -5.19 -6.11 4.39
C TYR A 556 -3.97 -6.99 4.18
N PHE A 557 -4.20 -8.27 3.93
CA PHE A 557 -3.13 -9.20 3.58
C PHE A 557 -3.60 -10.16 2.47
N ILE A 558 -3.50 -9.68 1.22
CA ILE A 558 -4.00 -10.36 0.01
C ILE A 558 -2.97 -10.24 -1.10
N GLY A 559 -2.63 -11.35 -1.75
CA GLY A 559 -1.72 -11.30 -2.89
C GLY A 559 -1.27 -12.65 -3.41
N SER A 560 -0.46 -12.58 -4.46
CA SER A 560 0.12 -13.73 -5.16
C SER A 560 -0.93 -14.73 -5.64
N SER A 561 -2.03 -14.23 -6.22
CA SER A 561 -3.19 -15.06 -6.59
C SER A 561 -2.85 -16.19 -7.54
N TYR A 562 -1.82 -16.03 -8.38
CA TYR A 562 -1.34 -17.06 -9.30
C TYR A 562 -0.85 -18.36 -8.62
N TYR A 563 -0.60 -18.34 -7.30
CA TYR A 563 -0.34 -19.54 -6.49
C TYR A 563 -1.53 -20.07 -5.70
N TRP A 564 -2.68 -19.37 -5.69
CA TRP A 564 -3.86 -19.87 -4.98
C TRP A 564 -4.35 -21.18 -5.59
N SER A 565 -4.92 -22.06 -4.76
CA SER A 565 -5.48 -23.33 -5.22
C SER A 565 -6.68 -23.16 -6.15
N SER A 566 -7.38 -22.03 -6.03
CA SER A 566 -8.52 -21.63 -6.86
C SER A 566 -8.40 -20.17 -7.25
N HIS A 567 -9.12 -19.73 -8.30
CA HIS A 567 -9.17 -18.32 -8.71
C HIS A 567 -7.78 -17.69 -9.00
N LYS A 568 -6.88 -18.46 -9.63
CA LYS A 568 -5.51 -18.00 -9.93
C LYS A 568 -5.45 -16.67 -10.71
N GLY A 569 -6.42 -16.46 -11.59
CA GLY A 569 -6.61 -15.24 -12.37
C GLY A 569 -7.38 -14.12 -11.65
N ALA A 570 -7.42 -14.10 -10.31
CA ALA A 570 -8.09 -13.04 -9.56
C ALA A 570 -7.46 -11.65 -9.76
N GLY A 571 -6.20 -11.60 -10.22
CA GLY A 571 -5.49 -10.36 -10.51
C GLY A 571 -4.89 -9.69 -9.28
N ALA A 572 -4.65 -10.45 -8.21
CA ALA A 572 -3.87 -10.00 -7.04
C ALA A 572 -2.41 -10.44 -7.20
N GLU A 573 -1.70 -9.80 -8.11
CA GLU A 573 -0.40 -10.23 -8.63
C GLU A 573 0.81 -9.74 -7.81
N ASN A 574 0.59 -8.95 -6.76
CA ASN A 574 1.66 -8.51 -5.86
C ASN A 574 2.43 -9.71 -5.24
N LEU A 575 3.73 -9.51 -4.98
CA LEU A 575 4.65 -10.58 -4.62
C LEU A 575 4.76 -10.80 -3.11
N ILE A 576 4.11 -9.97 -2.29
CA ILE A 576 4.45 -9.87 -0.86
C ILE A 576 4.16 -11.18 -0.12
N PRO A 577 2.98 -11.82 -0.26
CA PRO A 577 2.73 -13.10 0.40
C PRO A 577 3.64 -14.24 -0.08
N ILE A 578 3.93 -14.34 -1.38
CA ILE A 578 4.79 -15.41 -1.89
C ILE A 578 6.26 -15.23 -1.49
N GLU A 579 6.77 -14.00 -1.48
CA GLU A 579 8.14 -13.70 -1.06
C GLU A 579 8.36 -14.09 0.40
N LEU A 580 7.38 -13.81 1.28
CA LEU A 580 7.38 -14.26 2.68
C LEU A 580 7.39 -15.79 2.79
N ALA A 581 6.48 -16.47 2.09
CA ALA A 581 6.39 -17.93 2.14
C ALA A 581 7.67 -18.62 1.64
N ILE A 582 8.27 -18.11 0.54
CA ILE A 582 9.52 -18.67 0.02
C ILE A 582 10.70 -18.31 0.93
N LYS A 583 10.76 -17.11 1.50
CA LYS A 583 11.80 -16.73 2.48
C LYS A 583 11.80 -17.70 3.67
N ILE A 584 10.62 -17.98 4.24
CA ILE A 584 10.47 -18.94 5.34
C ILE A 584 10.87 -20.35 4.90
N ALA A 585 10.35 -20.82 3.75
CA ALA A 585 10.69 -22.15 3.22
C ALA A 585 12.22 -22.33 3.02
N ARG A 586 12.92 -21.27 2.61
CA ARG A 586 14.38 -21.28 2.48
C ARG A 586 15.10 -21.31 3.82
N LYS A 587 14.65 -20.53 4.80
CA LYS A 587 15.22 -20.56 6.16
C LYS A 587 15.03 -21.93 6.82
N ILE A 588 13.87 -22.58 6.57
CA ILE A 588 13.63 -23.98 6.93
C ILE A 588 14.64 -24.91 6.27
N ALA A 589 14.82 -24.81 4.94
CA ALA A 589 15.79 -25.62 4.20
C ALA A 589 17.25 -25.41 4.67
N ALA A 590 17.58 -24.18 5.06
CA ALA A 590 18.88 -23.84 5.63
C ALA A 590 19.02 -24.21 7.12
N ARG A 591 17.93 -24.62 7.78
CA ARG A 591 17.83 -24.86 9.24
C ARG A 591 18.24 -23.63 10.06
N GLU A 592 17.91 -22.45 9.56
CA GLU A 592 18.16 -21.17 10.22
C GLU A 592 16.91 -20.69 10.97
N PRO A 593 17.04 -20.21 12.22
CA PRO A 593 15.91 -19.65 12.96
C PRO A 593 15.33 -18.45 12.22
N PHE A 594 14.02 -18.48 11.98
CA PHE A 594 13.32 -17.38 11.32
C PHE A 594 11.83 -17.37 11.70
N ALA A 595 11.28 -16.18 11.95
CA ALA A 595 9.86 -16.03 12.27
C ALA A 595 9.23 -14.83 11.55
N ALA A 596 7.97 -14.98 11.15
CA ALA A 596 7.13 -13.93 10.59
C ALA A 596 5.86 -13.75 11.42
N TYR A 597 5.64 -12.53 11.88
CA TYR A 597 4.50 -12.12 12.70
C TYR A 597 3.64 -11.15 11.89
N ILE A 598 2.39 -11.52 11.61
CA ILE A 598 1.48 -10.72 10.79
C ILE A 598 0.24 -10.38 11.61
N ILE A 599 0.01 -9.09 11.83
CA ILE A 599 -1.14 -8.57 12.57
C ILE A 599 -2.06 -7.87 11.58
N ILE A 600 -3.29 -8.33 11.54
CA ILE A 600 -4.35 -7.87 10.65
C ILE A 600 -5.62 -7.60 11.47
N PRO A 601 -6.57 -6.79 10.98
CA PRO A 601 -7.82 -6.60 11.71
C PRO A 601 -8.58 -7.93 11.76
N MET A 602 -9.41 -8.11 12.79
CA MET A 602 -10.22 -9.34 12.92
C MET A 602 -11.12 -9.52 11.69
N TRP A 603 -11.70 -8.43 11.20
CA TRP A 603 -12.33 -8.35 9.88
C TRP A 603 -12.09 -6.96 9.27
N PRO A 604 -12.18 -6.81 7.94
CA PRO A 604 -12.13 -5.50 7.30
C PRO A 604 -13.26 -4.59 7.78
N GLU A 605 -13.01 -3.29 7.93
CA GLU A 605 -13.99 -2.33 8.45
C GLU A 605 -15.33 -2.35 7.71
N GLY A 606 -16.41 -2.29 8.48
CA GLY A 606 -17.79 -2.44 8.02
C GLY A 606 -18.46 -3.68 8.59
N ASN A 607 -19.66 -3.99 8.11
CA ASN A 607 -20.40 -5.16 8.56
C ASN A 607 -19.80 -6.45 7.92
N PRO A 608 -19.24 -7.37 8.73
CA PRO A 608 -18.52 -8.55 8.23
C PRO A 608 -19.41 -9.55 7.51
N THR A 609 -20.74 -9.45 7.63
CA THR A 609 -21.69 -10.34 6.94
C THR A 609 -21.97 -9.94 5.50
N THR A 610 -21.55 -8.74 5.08
CA THR A 610 -21.83 -8.22 3.74
C THR A 610 -20.95 -8.90 2.68
N ALA A 611 -21.45 -8.98 1.44
CA ALA A 611 -20.75 -9.64 0.35
C ALA A 611 -19.34 -9.08 0.08
N PRO A 612 -19.09 -7.75 0.04
CA PRO A 612 -17.73 -7.23 -0.17
C PRO A 612 -16.76 -7.64 0.94
N MET A 613 -17.19 -7.64 2.20
CA MET A 613 -16.32 -8.03 3.32
C MET A 613 -16.03 -9.53 3.33
N GLN A 614 -17.04 -10.34 3.03
CA GLN A 614 -16.87 -11.79 2.87
C GLN A 614 -15.96 -12.14 1.68
N GLU A 615 -15.98 -11.35 0.61
CA GLU A 615 -15.08 -11.51 -0.54
C GLU A 615 -13.62 -11.24 -0.17
N ILE A 616 -13.37 -10.14 0.53
CA ILE A 616 -12.02 -9.77 1.00
C ILE A 616 -11.46 -10.85 1.94
N LEU A 617 -12.27 -11.31 2.89
CA LEU A 617 -11.90 -12.40 3.80
C LEU A 617 -11.63 -13.71 3.06
N TYR A 618 -12.34 -13.98 1.97
CA TYR A 618 -12.10 -15.14 1.12
C TYR A 618 -10.72 -15.06 0.45
N TRP A 619 -10.34 -13.91 -0.12
CA TRP A 619 -9.01 -13.70 -0.70
C TRP A 619 -7.89 -13.78 0.33
N GLN A 620 -8.11 -13.26 1.53
CA GLN A 620 -7.17 -13.41 2.63
C GLN A 620 -7.00 -14.88 3.01
N GLY A 621 -8.10 -15.65 3.10
CA GLY A 621 -8.08 -17.09 3.35
C GLY A 621 -7.34 -17.89 2.27
N GLN A 622 -7.51 -17.54 0.98
CA GLN A 622 -6.74 -18.15 -0.12
C GLN A 622 -5.25 -17.84 0.00
N THR A 623 -4.90 -16.61 0.38
CA THR A 623 -3.51 -16.16 0.58
C THR A 623 -2.87 -16.93 1.74
N MET A 624 -3.51 -16.99 2.92
CA MET A 624 -3.02 -17.76 4.06
C MET A 624 -2.81 -19.24 3.71
N SER A 625 -3.79 -19.85 3.02
CA SER A 625 -3.73 -21.26 2.63
C SER A 625 -2.54 -21.55 1.71
N MET A 626 -2.26 -20.66 0.76
CA MET A 626 -1.11 -20.76 -0.14
C MET A 626 0.21 -20.69 0.63
N MET A 627 0.36 -19.73 1.54
CA MET A 627 1.60 -19.57 2.32
C MET A 627 1.86 -20.78 3.23
N TYR A 628 0.86 -21.19 4.02
CA TYR A 628 1.00 -22.32 4.95
C TYR A 628 1.26 -23.63 4.23
N LYS A 629 0.68 -23.84 3.03
CA LYS A 629 0.99 -25.01 2.21
C LYS A 629 2.45 -25.06 1.79
N ILE A 630 3.02 -23.95 1.34
CA ILE A 630 4.44 -23.86 0.94
C ILE A 630 5.35 -24.16 2.12
N ILE A 631 5.04 -23.61 3.31
CA ILE A 631 5.83 -23.83 4.53
C ILE A 631 5.74 -25.29 4.97
N ALA A 632 4.54 -25.87 5.01
CA ALA A 632 4.34 -27.28 5.38
C ALA A 632 5.06 -28.24 4.43
N ASP A 633 5.08 -27.94 3.13
CA ASP A 633 5.83 -28.72 2.14
C ASP A 633 7.33 -28.61 2.35
N ALA A 634 7.85 -27.43 2.73
CA ALA A 634 9.25 -27.26 3.08
C ALA A 634 9.63 -28.07 4.33
N LEU A 635 8.82 -28.03 5.39
CA LEU A 635 9.05 -28.84 6.61
C LEU A 635 9.11 -30.34 6.29
N ARG A 636 8.15 -30.83 5.50
CA ARG A 636 8.08 -32.24 5.09
C ARG A 636 9.28 -32.65 4.23
N LYS A 637 9.68 -31.78 3.30
CA LYS A 637 10.84 -32.03 2.42
C LYS A 637 12.13 -32.19 3.22
N GLU A 638 12.29 -31.43 4.31
CA GLU A 638 13.46 -31.46 5.18
C GLU A 638 13.37 -32.49 6.32
N GLY A 639 12.29 -33.28 6.37
CA GLY A 639 12.07 -34.31 7.38
C GLY A 639 11.80 -33.75 8.79
N LEU A 640 11.19 -32.57 8.88
CA LEU A 640 10.85 -31.88 10.14
C LEU A 640 9.38 -32.15 10.53
N ASP A 641 8.99 -33.42 10.63
CA ASP A 641 7.58 -33.83 10.86
C ASP A 641 7.01 -33.41 12.23
N ASP A 642 7.89 -33.14 13.20
CA ASP A 642 7.51 -32.67 14.54
C ASP A 642 7.23 -31.17 14.59
N ALA A 643 7.80 -30.39 13.66
CA ALA A 643 7.61 -28.96 13.59
C ALA A 643 6.21 -28.59 13.04
N HIS A 644 5.74 -27.41 13.39
CA HIS A 644 4.47 -26.87 12.93
C HIS A 644 4.70 -25.63 12.03
N PRO A 645 3.88 -25.38 10.99
CA PRO A 645 4.01 -24.16 10.19
C PRO A 645 3.93 -22.86 11.01
N GLN A 646 3.20 -22.88 12.14
CA GLN A 646 3.09 -21.75 13.08
C GLN A 646 4.31 -21.56 13.98
N ASP A 647 5.33 -22.42 13.88
CA ASP A 647 6.65 -22.15 14.46
C ASP A 647 7.41 -21.06 13.66
N TYR A 648 6.94 -20.75 12.45
CA TYR A 648 7.60 -19.83 11.51
C TYR A 648 6.70 -18.71 11.01
N LEU A 649 5.41 -18.95 10.77
CA LEU A 649 4.46 -17.95 10.26
C LEU A 649 3.24 -17.86 11.18
N ASN A 650 2.96 -16.67 11.70
CA ASN A 650 1.84 -16.47 12.60
C ASN A 650 0.98 -15.28 12.20
N PHE A 651 -0.33 -15.50 12.16
CA PHE A 651 -1.34 -14.47 11.95
C PHE A 651 -2.08 -14.17 13.25
N TYR A 652 -2.20 -12.89 13.57
CA TYR A 652 -2.85 -12.37 14.75
C TYR A 652 -3.87 -11.29 14.38
N CYS A 653 -4.77 -10.99 15.32
CA CYS A 653 -5.60 -9.80 15.31
C CYS A 653 -5.63 -9.17 16.71
N LEU A 654 -6.15 -7.95 16.80
CA LEU A 654 -6.27 -7.23 18.07
C LEU A 654 -7.72 -7.17 18.56
N GLY A 655 -7.89 -7.23 19.88
CA GLY A 655 -9.20 -7.13 20.51
C GLY A 655 -9.10 -6.65 21.95
N LYS A 656 -10.20 -6.05 22.41
CA LYS A 656 -10.33 -5.54 23.77
C LYS A 656 -11.57 -6.12 24.41
N ARG A 657 -11.49 -6.32 25.74
CA ARG A 657 -12.63 -6.57 26.61
C ARG A 657 -12.50 -5.72 27.88
N GLU A 658 -13.59 -5.08 28.32
CA GLU A 658 -13.60 -4.20 29.50
C GLU A 658 -14.52 -4.74 30.60
N VAL A 659 -13.96 -5.26 31.70
CA VAL A 659 -14.75 -5.89 32.79
C VAL A 659 -15.39 -4.90 33.77
N THR A 660 -14.92 -3.65 33.82
CA THR A 660 -15.42 -2.64 34.75
C THR A 660 -16.37 -1.63 34.10
N ALA A 661 -16.63 -1.73 32.80
CA ALA A 661 -17.49 -0.78 32.10
C ALA A 661 -18.97 -0.92 32.53
N GLU A 662 -19.61 0.21 32.86
CA GLU A 662 -21.06 0.32 33.01
C GLU A 662 -21.71 0.29 31.62
N VAL A 663 -22.57 -0.69 31.38
CA VAL A 663 -23.26 -0.86 30.09
C VAL A 663 -24.75 -0.54 30.28
N PRO A 664 -25.36 0.25 29.39
CA PRO A 664 -26.79 0.57 29.49
C PRO A 664 -27.67 -0.68 29.50
N ALA A 665 -28.66 -0.70 30.41
CA ALA A 665 -29.61 -1.79 30.51
C ALA A 665 -30.40 -2.00 29.19
N PRO A 666 -30.80 -3.24 28.86
CA PRO A 666 -31.63 -3.49 27.69
C PRO A 666 -32.96 -2.73 27.79
N THR A 667 -33.38 -2.06 26.72
CA THR A 667 -34.74 -1.53 26.60
C THR A 667 -35.70 -2.65 26.19
N SER A 668 -36.98 -2.55 26.57
CA SER A 668 -38.03 -3.56 26.33
C SER A 668 -38.27 -3.92 24.86
N HIS A 669 -37.72 -3.16 23.91
CA HIS A 669 -37.85 -3.36 22.47
C HIS A 669 -36.54 -3.82 21.79
N SER A 670 -35.47 -4.07 22.55
CA SER A 670 -34.18 -4.44 21.95
C SER A 670 -34.03 -5.94 21.73
N ASN A 671 -33.58 -6.34 20.54
CA ASN A 671 -33.28 -7.73 20.22
C ASN A 671 -31.97 -8.15 20.92
N GLU A 672 -32.06 -8.99 21.95
CA GLU A 672 -30.91 -9.46 22.74
C GLU A 672 -29.84 -10.21 21.92
N ASN A 673 -30.22 -10.77 20.77
CA ASN A 673 -29.32 -11.48 19.86
C ASN A 673 -28.76 -10.61 18.73
N SER A 674 -29.01 -9.29 18.76
CA SER A 674 -28.39 -8.38 17.78
C SER A 674 -26.88 -8.24 18.03
N PRO A 675 -26.07 -8.01 16.98
CA PRO A 675 -24.63 -7.80 17.13
C PRO A 675 -24.24 -6.76 18.17
N LEU A 676 -24.95 -5.62 18.18
CA LEU A 676 -24.75 -4.57 19.18
C LEU A 676 -24.97 -5.09 20.61
N ARG A 677 -26.10 -5.78 20.85
CA ARG A 677 -26.42 -6.28 22.20
C ARG A 677 -25.45 -7.35 22.66
N LEU A 678 -24.95 -8.19 21.76
CA LEU A 678 -23.94 -9.19 22.10
C LEU A 678 -22.59 -8.53 22.44
N ALA A 679 -22.13 -7.56 21.63
CA ALA A 679 -20.89 -6.82 21.91
C ALA A 679 -20.96 -6.05 23.23
N GLN A 680 -22.12 -5.43 23.54
CA GLN A 680 -22.40 -4.79 24.84
C GLN A 680 -22.45 -5.80 25.99
N LYS A 681 -23.16 -6.92 25.81
CA LYS A 681 -23.33 -7.97 26.83
C LYS A 681 -22.00 -8.60 27.20
N PHE A 682 -21.11 -8.87 26.25
CA PHE A 682 -19.80 -9.46 26.49
C PHE A 682 -18.70 -8.42 26.71
N ARG A 683 -19.01 -7.13 26.50
CA ARG A 683 -18.11 -5.97 26.67
C ARG A 683 -16.82 -6.09 25.91
N ARG A 684 -16.90 -6.58 24.67
CA ARG A 684 -15.75 -6.86 23.82
C ARG A 684 -15.96 -6.36 22.40
N PHE A 685 -14.87 -5.99 21.75
CA PHE A 685 -14.84 -5.68 20.32
C PHE A 685 -13.42 -5.80 19.78
N MET A 686 -13.28 -5.88 18.45
CA MET A 686 -11.96 -5.83 17.85
C MET A 686 -11.33 -4.44 18.04
N ILE A 687 -10.02 -4.39 18.18
CA ILE A 687 -9.25 -3.18 17.95
C ILE A 687 -8.91 -3.20 16.46
N TYR A 688 -9.28 -2.16 15.73
CA TYR A 688 -9.12 -2.15 14.29
C TYR A 688 -7.69 -1.81 13.92
N VAL A 689 -6.99 -2.79 13.32
CA VAL A 689 -5.64 -2.61 12.80
C VAL A 689 -5.75 -1.90 11.45
N HIS A 690 -5.56 -0.59 11.46
CA HIS A 690 -5.46 0.22 10.25
C HIS A 690 -4.01 0.48 9.84
N SER A 691 -3.03 0.05 10.65
CA SER A 691 -1.60 0.08 10.35
C SER A 691 -1.27 -0.31 8.90
N LYS A 692 -0.22 0.29 8.35
CA LYS A 692 0.47 -0.20 7.14
C LYS A 692 1.98 -0.10 7.34
N GLY A 693 2.54 -1.06 8.07
CA GLY A 693 3.96 -1.06 8.43
C GLY A 693 4.61 -2.43 8.39
N MET A 694 5.92 -2.42 8.28
CA MET A 694 6.77 -3.61 8.32
C MET A 694 8.11 -3.28 9.01
N ILE A 695 8.52 -4.13 9.94
CA ILE A 695 9.81 -4.08 10.62
C ILE A 695 10.59 -5.34 10.25
N ILE A 696 11.84 -5.17 9.85
CA ILE A 696 12.75 -6.25 9.48
C ILE A 696 13.94 -6.23 10.43
N ASP A 697 14.19 -7.37 11.08
CA ASP A 697 15.40 -7.64 11.84
C ASP A 697 15.78 -6.60 12.90
N ASP A 698 14.81 -5.80 13.37
CA ASP A 698 15.00 -4.65 14.28
C ASP A 698 15.95 -3.54 13.75
N GLU A 699 16.31 -3.54 12.46
CA GLU A 699 17.17 -2.54 11.82
C GLU A 699 16.48 -1.67 10.77
N PHE A 700 15.44 -2.18 10.11
CA PHE A 700 14.72 -1.47 9.04
C PHE A 700 13.23 -1.37 9.33
N VAL A 701 12.65 -0.22 9.04
CA VAL A 701 11.23 0.05 9.18
C VAL A 701 10.66 0.65 7.89
N LEU A 702 9.51 0.14 7.46
CA LEU A 702 8.71 0.68 6.37
C LEU A 702 7.34 1.08 6.94
N ILE A 703 6.94 2.34 6.77
CA ILE A 703 5.64 2.87 7.22
C ILE A 703 5.04 3.73 6.10
N GLY A 704 3.74 3.60 5.87
CA GLY A 704 3.06 4.39 4.85
C GLY A 704 1.55 4.24 4.85
N SER A 705 0.95 4.47 3.69
CA SER A 705 -0.49 4.34 3.46
C SER A 705 -0.88 3.05 2.73
N ALA A 706 0.08 2.32 2.17
CA ALA A 706 -0.14 1.18 1.28
C ALA A 706 -0.48 -0.12 2.01
N ASN A 707 -1.65 -0.67 1.74
CA ASN A 707 -2.02 -1.98 2.25
C ASN A 707 -1.32 -3.12 1.49
N ILE A 708 -1.23 -4.32 2.08
CA ILE A 708 -0.79 -5.52 1.35
C ILE A 708 -2.00 -6.07 0.58
N ASN A 709 -2.30 -5.42 -0.53
CA ASN A 709 -3.29 -5.81 -1.52
C ASN A 709 -2.90 -5.24 -2.90
N GLN A 710 -3.55 -5.71 -3.96
CA GLN A 710 -3.25 -5.21 -5.29
C GLN A 710 -3.67 -3.75 -5.44
N ARG A 711 -4.79 -3.31 -4.86
CA ARG A 711 -5.22 -1.91 -4.84
C ARG A 711 -4.09 -0.92 -4.49
N SER A 712 -3.26 -1.26 -3.50
CA SER A 712 -2.20 -0.36 -3.02
C SER A 712 -0.85 -0.58 -3.72
N LEU A 713 -0.53 -1.83 -4.10
CA LEU A 713 0.83 -2.21 -4.57
C LEU A 713 0.99 -2.21 -6.09
N ASP A 714 -0.08 -1.98 -6.85
CA ASP A 714 -0.10 -2.05 -8.32
C ASP A 714 0.53 -0.83 -9.01
N GLY A 715 0.45 0.36 -8.40
CA GLY A 715 0.90 1.63 -8.99
C GLY A 715 -0.11 2.29 -9.95
N LEU A 716 -1.03 1.54 -10.56
CA LEU A 716 -2.11 2.08 -11.43
C LEU A 716 -3.47 2.17 -10.73
N ARG A 717 -3.62 1.59 -9.54
CA ARG A 717 -4.89 1.60 -8.78
C ARG A 717 -4.96 2.82 -7.86
N ASP A 718 -4.90 2.62 -6.54
CA ASP A 718 -4.89 3.72 -5.57
C ASP A 718 -3.52 4.38 -5.56
N THR A 719 -3.48 5.69 -5.25
CA THR A 719 -2.19 6.36 -5.04
C THR A 719 -1.77 6.25 -3.59
N GLU A 720 -0.54 5.78 -3.36
CA GLU A 720 0.01 5.54 -2.03
C GLU A 720 1.37 6.21 -1.84
N ILE A 721 1.80 6.34 -0.59
CA ILE A 721 3.14 6.83 -0.22
C ILE A 721 3.62 6.05 1.01
N ALA A 722 4.91 5.77 1.06
CA ALA A 722 5.56 5.16 2.20
C ALA A 722 6.98 5.70 2.34
N MET A 723 7.54 5.56 3.54
CA MET A 723 8.97 5.70 3.77
C MET A 723 9.55 4.34 4.17
N GLY A 724 10.79 4.08 3.77
CA GLY A 724 11.64 3.07 4.39
C GLY A 724 12.87 3.74 4.97
N ALA A 725 13.26 3.35 6.19
CA ALA A 725 14.44 3.90 6.82
C ALA A 725 15.11 2.93 7.77
N TYR A 726 16.36 3.26 8.08
CA TYR A 726 17.20 2.57 9.05
C TYR A 726 18.18 3.56 9.69
N GLN A 727 18.73 3.18 10.83
CA GLN A 727 19.83 3.90 11.46
C GLN A 727 21.15 3.19 11.09
N PRO A 728 22.10 3.84 10.39
CA PRO A 728 23.32 3.19 9.92
C PRO A 728 24.19 2.65 11.07
N HIS A 729 24.14 3.28 12.23
CA HIS A 729 24.87 2.86 13.44
C HIS A 729 24.18 1.76 14.25
N HIS A 730 22.96 1.35 13.87
CA HIS A 730 22.20 0.27 14.52
C HIS A 730 21.73 -0.73 13.47
N SER A 731 22.68 -1.47 12.90
CA SER A 731 22.45 -2.53 11.91
C SER A 731 23.18 -3.81 12.31
N TRP A 732 22.77 -4.97 11.78
CA TRP A 732 23.47 -6.23 12.02
C TRP A 732 24.90 -6.24 11.48
N ALA A 733 25.17 -5.48 10.42
CA ALA A 733 26.51 -5.36 9.84
C ALA A 733 27.43 -4.42 10.62
N GLY A 734 26.89 -3.34 11.21
CA GLY A 734 27.66 -2.33 11.93
C GLY A 734 27.77 -2.56 13.44
N SER A 735 26.85 -3.32 14.03
CA SER A 735 26.76 -3.50 15.49
C SER A 735 27.57 -4.71 15.98
N GLN A 736 28.03 -4.68 17.24
CA GLN A 736 28.67 -5.83 17.90
C GLN A 736 27.67 -6.92 18.34
N GLY A 737 26.40 -6.81 17.95
CA GLY A 737 25.29 -7.67 18.34
C GLY A 737 23.98 -7.27 17.64
N PRO A 738 22.82 -7.80 18.08
CA PRO A 738 21.53 -7.40 17.52
C PRO A 738 21.31 -5.88 17.62
N PRO A 739 20.74 -5.22 16.60
CA PRO A 739 20.49 -3.78 16.61
C PRO A 739 19.52 -3.43 17.76
N ARG A 740 19.89 -2.41 18.54
CA ARG A 740 19.10 -1.91 19.69
C ARG A 740 18.80 -0.42 19.59
N GLY A 741 18.63 0.08 18.37
CA GLY A 741 18.25 1.47 18.11
C GLY A 741 16.75 1.74 18.30
N GLN A 742 16.28 2.82 17.67
CA GLN A 742 14.88 3.27 17.70
C GLN A 742 13.92 2.27 17.05
N VAL A 743 14.34 1.55 15.99
CA VAL A 743 13.51 0.53 15.33
C VAL A 743 13.18 -0.61 16.31
N TYR A 744 14.20 -1.13 17.00
CA TYR A 744 14.04 -2.09 18.09
C TYR A 744 13.13 -1.56 19.20
N GLY A 745 13.38 -0.33 19.67
CA GLY A 745 12.59 0.29 20.74
C GLY A 745 11.11 0.43 20.37
N TYR A 746 10.83 0.86 19.14
CA TYR A 746 9.48 0.95 18.59
C TYR A 746 8.78 -0.40 18.51
N ARG A 747 9.46 -1.44 18.00
CA ARG A 747 8.90 -2.80 17.92
C ARG A 747 8.63 -3.39 19.30
N MET A 748 9.49 -3.15 20.29
CA MET A 748 9.25 -3.53 21.69
C MET A 748 8.06 -2.76 22.30
N SER A 749 7.86 -1.49 21.93
CA SER A 749 6.74 -0.66 22.41
C SER A 749 5.39 -1.14 21.87
N LEU A 750 5.34 -1.51 20.58
CA LEU A 750 4.18 -2.17 19.97
C LEU A 750 3.88 -3.50 20.66
N TRP A 751 4.90 -4.32 20.92
CA TRP A 751 4.71 -5.58 21.63
C TRP A 751 4.27 -5.37 23.09
N ALA A 752 4.73 -4.31 23.76
CA ALA A 752 4.31 -3.99 25.11
C ALA A 752 2.81 -3.63 25.17
N GLU A 753 2.30 -2.90 24.19
CA GLU A 753 0.86 -2.67 24.02
C GLU A 753 0.13 -3.98 23.75
N HIS A 754 0.54 -4.71 22.72
CA HIS A 754 -0.19 -5.87 22.22
C HIS A 754 -0.18 -7.04 23.21
N LEU A 755 0.93 -7.27 23.90
CA LEU A 755 1.09 -8.39 24.82
C LEU A 755 0.87 -7.98 26.29
N GLY A 756 0.74 -6.68 26.57
CA GLY A 756 0.58 -6.13 27.93
C GLY A 756 1.81 -6.28 28.83
N THR A 757 2.97 -6.64 28.28
CA THR A 757 4.19 -6.91 29.04
C THR A 757 5.43 -6.87 28.14
N VAL A 758 6.60 -6.80 28.77
CA VAL A 758 7.91 -6.94 28.12
C VAL A 758 8.62 -8.16 28.73
N LYS A 759 9.16 -9.04 27.87
CA LYS A 759 9.89 -10.26 28.25
C LYS A 759 11.24 -10.30 27.57
N GLU A 760 12.19 -11.02 28.18
CA GLU A 760 13.56 -11.11 27.66
C GLU A 760 13.61 -11.83 26.31
N CYS A 761 12.83 -12.89 26.11
CA CYS A 761 12.79 -13.60 24.82
C CYS A 761 12.29 -12.71 23.67
N PHE A 762 11.52 -11.64 23.94
CA PHE A 762 11.06 -10.70 22.90
C PHE A 762 12.21 -9.91 22.27
N ARG A 763 13.39 -9.92 22.91
CA ARG A 763 14.62 -9.35 22.35
C ARG A 763 15.22 -10.19 21.21
N GLN A 764 14.71 -11.42 21.00
CA GLN A 764 15.10 -12.34 19.92
C GLN A 764 13.85 -12.94 19.24
N PRO A 765 13.15 -12.17 18.41
CA PRO A 765 11.87 -12.60 17.82
C PRO A 765 11.98 -13.85 16.93
N GLN A 766 13.15 -14.12 16.36
CA GLN A 766 13.40 -15.31 15.56
C GLN A 766 13.49 -16.62 16.38
N SER A 767 13.60 -16.52 17.70
CA SER A 767 13.81 -17.69 18.57
C SER A 767 12.50 -18.47 18.76
N MET A 768 12.63 -19.81 18.82
CA MET A 768 11.48 -20.69 19.07
C MET A 768 10.78 -20.39 20.40
N GLU A 769 11.55 -20.07 21.44
CA GLU A 769 11.02 -19.65 22.75
C GLU A 769 10.11 -18.41 22.61
N CYS A 770 10.57 -17.40 21.87
CA CYS A 770 9.79 -16.19 21.63
C CYS A 770 8.50 -16.48 20.85
N VAL A 771 8.59 -17.22 19.75
CA VAL A 771 7.42 -17.61 18.93
C VAL A 771 6.39 -18.35 19.78
N GLN A 772 6.82 -19.35 20.54
CA GLN A 772 5.94 -20.16 21.39
C GLN A 772 5.29 -19.32 22.49
N LEU A 773 6.04 -18.43 23.15
CA LEU A 773 5.48 -17.58 24.19
C LEU A 773 4.45 -16.58 23.63
N VAL A 774 4.76 -15.93 22.49
CA VAL A 774 3.82 -15.01 21.83
C VAL A 774 2.55 -15.75 21.41
N ASN A 775 2.68 -16.95 20.83
CA ASN A 775 1.54 -17.79 20.45
C ASN A 775 0.69 -18.19 21.66
N GLN A 776 1.32 -18.61 22.77
CA GLN A 776 0.61 -18.96 24.00
C GLN A 776 -0.15 -17.75 24.56
N MET A 777 0.48 -16.58 24.60
CA MET A 777 -0.18 -15.35 25.08
C MET A 777 -1.36 -14.95 24.18
N ALA A 778 -1.21 -15.09 22.87
CA ALA A 778 -2.27 -14.82 21.91
C ALA A 778 -3.44 -15.82 21.99
N GLU A 779 -3.16 -17.08 22.33
CA GLU A 779 -4.16 -18.11 22.63
C GLU A 779 -4.90 -17.83 23.93
N ASP A 780 -4.19 -17.48 24.99
CA ASP A 780 -4.76 -17.12 26.29
C ASP A 780 -5.69 -15.90 26.16
N ASN A 781 -5.23 -14.86 25.45
CA ASN A 781 -6.03 -13.65 25.19
C ASN A 781 -7.27 -13.96 24.35
N TRP A 782 -7.16 -14.82 23.31
CA TRP A 782 -8.33 -15.26 22.55
C TRP A 782 -9.33 -16.01 23.43
N ALA A 783 -8.86 -16.93 24.28
CA ALA A 783 -9.72 -17.66 25.22
C ALA A 783 -10.46 -16.72 26.18
N CYS A 784 -9.77 -15.71 26.72
CA CYS A 784 -10.38 -14.65 27.52
C CYS A 784 -11.39 -13.81 26.72
N TYR A 785 -11.05 -13.46 25.48
CA TYR A 785 -11.93 -12.68 24.59
C TYR A 785 -13.23 -13.43 24.32
N VAL A 786 -13.18 -14.72 23.95
CA VAL A 786 -14.38 -15.51 23.62
C VAL A 786 -15.14 -16.05 24.84
N SER A 787 -14.54 -16.03 26.03
CA SER A 787 -15.13 -16.61 27.24
C SER A 787 -16.53 -16.07 27.56
N PRO A 788 -17.50 -16.94 27.93
CA PRO A 788 -18.79 -16.49 28.42
C PRO A 788 -18.70 -15.78 29.77
N GLN A 789 -17.64 -16.03 30.53
CA GLN A 789 -17.36 -15.35 31.80
C GLN A 789 -16.65 -14.02 31.54
N MET A 790 -16.93 -13.02 32.37
CA MET A 790 -16.25 -11.72 32.32
C MET A 790 -14.86 -11.84 32.94
N VAL A 791 -13.85 -11.94 32.07
CA VAL A 791 -12.43 -12.05 32.46
C VAL A 791 -11.66 -10.96 31.73
N ASP A 792 -10.77 -10.28 32.44
CA ASP A 792 -9.89 -9.28 31.85
C ASP A 792 -8.87 -9.94 30.93
N MET A 793 -8.62 -9.31 29.78
CA MET A 793 -7.52 -9.68 28.90
C MET A 793 -6.21 -9.09 29.42
N LYS A 794 -5.11 -9.84 29.30
CA LYS A 794 -3.78 -9.35 29.72
C LYS A 794 -3.15 -8.40 28.71
N GLY A 795 -3.42 -8.63 27.43
CA GLY A 795 -3.02 -7.79 26.31
C GLY A 795 -4.08 -7.84 25.20
N HIS A 796 -3.81 -7.16 24.10
CA HIS A 796 -4.72 -7.04 22.96
C HIS A 796 -4.51 -8.09 21.87
N LEU A 797 -3.30 -8.66 21.77
CA LEU A 797 -2.93 -9.64 20.75
C LEU A 797 -3.71 -10.94 20.94
N MET A 798 -4.40 -11.36 19.90
CA MET A 798 -5.08 -12.65 19.84
C MET A 798 -4.61 -13.41 18.62
N ARG A 799 -4.62 -14.74 18.70
CA ARG A 799 -4.49 -15.55 17.49
C ARG A 799 -5.59 -15.16 16.50
N TYR A 800 -5.26 -15.09 15.22
CA TYR A 800 -6.31 -14.98 14.22
C TYR A 800 -7.19 -16.26 14.30
N PRO A 801 -8.53 -16.19 14.18
CA PRO A 801 -9.45 -17.29 14.52
C PRO A 801 -9.49 -18.44 13.49
N ILE A 802 -8.31 -18.90 13.06
CA ILE A 802 -8.07 -20.03 12.19
C ILE A 802 -7.29 -21.12 12.92
N LYS A 803 -7.46 -22.36 12.47
CA LYS A 803 -6.61 -23.49 12.79
C LYS A 803 -5.79 -23.84 11.55
N VAL A 804 -4.48 -23.98 11.73
CA VAL A 804 -3.55 -24.47 10.73
C VAL A 804 -3.20 -25.90 11.10
N GLU A 805 -3.36 -26.83 10.17
CA GLU A 805 -2.93 -28.22 10.37
C GLU A 805 -1.46 -28.39 9.95
N LYS A 806 -0.81 -29.47 10.38
CA LYS A 806 0.59 -29.78 10.04
C LYS A 806 0.86 -29.85 8.53
N ASP A 807 -0.15 -30.19 7.71
CA ASP A 807 -0.04 -30.24 6.26
C ASP A 807 -0.24 -28.89 5.56
N GLY A 808 -0.42 -27.81 6.33
CA GLY A 808 -0.63 -26.45 5.85
C GLY A 808 -2.09 -26.11 5.55
N ARG A 809 -3.03 -27.04 5.79
CA ARG A 809 -4.47 -26.76 5.60
C ARG A 809 -4.96 -25.74 6.60
N VAL A 810 -5.61 -24.69 6.11
CA VAL A 810 -6.23 -23.65 6.93
C VAL A 810 -7.73 -23.89 7.01
N VAL A 811 -8.25 -23.97 8.23
CA VAL A 811 -9.69 -24.09 8.52
C VAL A 811 -10.09 -23.07 9.59
N PRO A 812 -11.38 -22.71 9.74
CA PRO A 812 -11.80 -21.88 10.87
C PRO A 812 -11.51 -22.61 12.19
N LEU A 813 -11.29 -21.85 13.26
CA LEU A 813 -11.16 -22.44 14.58
C LEU A 813 -12.48 -23.17 14.96
N PRO A 814 -12.44 -24.41 15.48
CA PRO A 814 -13.66 -25.17 15.77
C PRO A 814 -14.62 -24.42 16.71
N GLY A 815 -15.90 -24.31 16.32
CA GLY A 815 -16.92 -23.57 17.08
C GLY A 815 -16.88 -22.05 16.87
N HIS A 816 -15.97 -21.57 16.01
CA HIS A 816 -15.77 -20.17 15.65
C HIS A 816 -15.69 -20.00 14.13
N GLU A 817 -16.58 -20.68 13.40
CA GLU A 817 -16.69 -20.57 11.94
C GLU A 817 -17.10 -19.15 11.49
N SER A 818 -17.72 -18.39 12.39
CA SER A 818 -18.05 -16.98 12.24
C SER A 818 -17.47 -16.14 13.38
N PHE A 819 -17.29 -14.84 13.15
CA PHE A 819 -16.75 -13.96 14.18
C PHE A 819 -17.69 -13.85 15.39
N PRO A 820 -17.14 -13.78 16.62
CA PRO A 820 -17.93 -13.63 17.83
C PRO A 820 -18.83 -12.39 17.74
N ASP A 821 -20.09 -12.53 18.17
CA ASP A 821 -21.11 -11.48 18.30
C ASP A 821 -21.64 -10.88 16.98
N VAL A 822 -20.78 -10.67 15.99
CA VAL A 822 -21.10 -9.95 14.74
C VAL A 822 -21.42 -10.85 13.56
N GLY A 823 -21.07 -12.15 13.63
CA GLY A 823 -21.25 -13.10 12.54
C GLY A 823 -20.29 -12.87 11.37
N GLY A 824 -20.62 -13.42 10.20
CA GLY A 824 -19.74 -13.41 9.03
C GLY A 824 -18.66 -14.48 9.13
N LYS A 825 -18.40 -15.22 8.05
CA LYS A 825 -17.47 -16.35 8.10
C LYS A 825 -16.03 -15.86 8.22
N VAL A 826 -15.24 -16.50 9.07
CA VAL A 826 -13.83 -16.13 9.31
C VAL A 826 -12.97 -16.25 8.06
N LEU A 827 -13.21 -17.28 7.24
CA LEU A 827 -12.53 -17.51 5.96
C LEU A 827 -13.31 -16.92 4.76
N GLY A 828 -14.31 -16.08 5.03
CA GLY A 828 -15.11 -15.41 4.02
C GLY A 828 -15.94 -16.35 3.15
N SER A 829 -16.48 -15.77 2.07
CA SER A 829 -17.17 -16.50 1.02
C SER A 829 -17.10 -15.73 -0.29
N HIS A 830 -16.83 -16.45 -1.38
CA HIS A 830 -16.83 -15.89 -2.73
C HIS A 830 -18.23 -15.45 -3.17
N SER A 831 -18.28 -14.39 -3.96
CA SER A 831 -19.44 -13.68 -4.48
C SER A 831 -19.22 -13.31 -5.95
N SER A 832 -20.22 -12.70 -6.60
CA SER A 832 -20.13 -12.25 -8.00
C SER A 832 -19.49 -10.87 -8.17
N LEU A 833 -18.89 -10.30 -7.12
CA LEU A 833 -18.25 -8.99 -7.20
C LEU A 833 -17.00 -9.04 -8.10
N PRO A 834 -16.77 -8.01 -8.93
CA PRO A 834 -15.53 -7.92 -9.70
C PRO A 834 -14.30 -7.96 -8.79
N ASN A 835 -13.38 -8.89 -9.06
CA ASN A 835 -12.16 -9.08 -8.25
C ASN A 835 -11.35 -7.79 -8.08
N ALA A 836 -11.31 -6.91 -9.09
CA ALA A 836 -10.60 -5.64 -9.03
C ALA A 836 -11.09 -4.67 -7.92
N LEU A 837 -12.30 -4.87 -7.40
CA LEU A 837 -12.83 -4.10 -6.27
C LEU A 837 -12.27 -4.56 -4.92
N THR A 838 -12.03 -5.86 -4.78
CA THR A 838 -11.79 -6.54 -3.51
C THR A 838 -10.38 -7.14 -3.39
N THR A 839 -9.52 -6.93 -4.40
CA THR A 839 -8.13 -7.44 -4.46
C THR A 839 -7.05 -6.40 -4.24
#